data_AF-A0A2E3AZT9-F1
#
_entry.id   AF-A0A2E3AZT9-F1
#
_cell.length_a   1.000
_cell.length_b   1.000
_cell.length_c   1.000
_cell.angle_alpha   90.00
_cell.angle_beta   90.00
_cell.angle_gamma   90.00
#
_symmetry.space_group_name_H-M   'P 1'
#
loop_
_entity.id
_entity.type
_entity.pdbx_description
1 polymer ?
#
loop_
_entity_poly.entity_id
_entity_poly.type
_entity_poly.pdbx_seq_one_letter_code
_entity_poly.pdbx_strand_id
1 'polypeptide(L)'
;MTTSEYYNSKLSKIGNELKLISQELYLTFLNNKNDLRKYFDEKTLVDWALIGLNISKGSEKNLKTGKKFFQVSSLINEKIPLSTFKIWMLMVEKISLESTALGYSYLISSPSVLKFLRPRYLQEWGEISKSIFSGSWKSNSLASKFLELSPLLLEIISFDDLKKISEYCKNLSVKSCDLASHNLDWFSENLPILGKESGDFIILLKKMTTSDWREINMFFELLDLNIQKNKVENIKYLNQLLLNFYLEKEKKSNKNKTENADIKITDFAKTFLKNTEKLRDLDLSRIFNFNLNLIKFSSQSAYNFNNSVDSLLEKLTDTQLLEWFNTGIEILKKDLTLGELFFLIETEQSQLLIDTLSFSVDIEREKELFKIYCAALSGKDLEIQSSEKLVEKEIGWLDSNLATTEGTTIFLPQTVKRFSTKKENFAWYKVIATHQTGHVEFGSFEFNFERKSSLFFDLRFQLLNLKSEENIDDTLKDTNKDSKSYLTDISKFLNIFDDSKLALDIFTLLEASRIDRKVLNVYRGIRDDYLDVQKSALINRPKIEELPTREALVEILIRYSINPNLKVNIPSKYKDIIRTLFVLVDKMNSLKAIVEDTAEATIRIYKILSEIDNTLEDNMEFEELDLNENFQDETENQENEDDLKNILDYFQSLVKEFKSSNKNNDSDESENVLEESKYQSPQEVEYRGDFKPELSQLLYDFQLSDGISDGNFEDLNLDENELEEMIKNFPDIQDSEGDQSEKADGNVAKNIADLLDTLDGQDSNSGGMFSDSFGHVDENGKSLVPTGKDQYVYDEWDFRAKEYKKNWCLVNEKKMSEGESDFYDETLLNYSGLMKEIRKQFEMIVPENYRKIKRLEDGEEQDLDLVVEAMTDLRAGITPSEKLFWRRNKIERDIAVAFLLDMSASTAEAIEDTKYSRDDWGAPDDPEKYMEWLRKRRSQGLRRGYKRIVDLEKEGMILLIEALETLGDFYGIYGFSGYGRENVEFFVMKEIEEKFSPEIARRIDRVSPLHATRMGPAIRHTIKKLEKVEAKSRFLFLISDGRPQDRGYSREGVEKEYAVNDTKKALQEAKSIGVTPFCLTVDKQGHDYMKNMMDDMSYEVLDNIALLPSRLPELYKALTMT
;
A
#
# COMPACT_ATOMS: atom_id res chain seq x y z
N MET A 1 85.57 -37.46 27.48
CA MET A 1 84.50 -36.46 27.45
C MET A 1 83.43 -36.89 28.44
N THR A 2 83.25 -36.13 29.52
CA THR A 2 82.10 -36.34 30.41
C THR A 2 80.80 -36.07 29.63
N THR A 3 79.68 -36.66 30.04
CA THR A 3 78.37 -36.40 29.42
C THR A 3 78.04 -34.90 29.34
N SER A 4 78.48 -34.13 30.35
CA SER A 4 78.36 -32.67 30.39
C SER A 4 79.25 -31.94 29.37
N GLU A 5 80.48 -32.39 29.14
CA GLU A 5 81.35 -31.81 28.09
C GLU A 5 80.77 -32.02 26.69
N TYR A 6 80.14 -33.17 26.43
CA TYR A 6 79.50 -33.48 25.15
C TYR A 6 78.33 -32.53 24.84
N TYR A 7 77.41 -32.33 25.78
CA TYR A 7 76.27 -31.43 25.58
C TYR A 7 76.67 -29.94 25.55
N ASN A 8 77.64 -29.52 26.37
CA ASN A 8 78.16 -28.15 26.31
C ASN A 8 78.89 -27.85 24.99
N SER A 9 79.63 -28.82 24.44
CA SER A 9 80.23 -28.70 23.10
C SER A 9 79.17 -28.53 22.01
N LYS A 10 78.08 -29.30 22.09
CA LYS A 10 76.97 -29.23 21.13
C LYS A 10 76.20 -27.90 21.22
N LEU A 11 75.93 -27.41 22.44
CA LEU A 11 75.35 -26.09 22.69
C LEU A 11 76.23 -24.93 22.18
N SER A 12 77.56 -25.06 22.30
CA SER A 12 78.49 -24.07 21.76
C SER A 12 78.48 -24.04 20.24
N LYS A 13 78.43 -25.21 19.58
CA LYS A 13 78.27 -25.32 18.12
C LYS A 13 76.98 -24.67 17.63
N ILE A 14 75.84 -24.97 18.27
CA ILE A 14 74.54 -24.37 17.93
C ILE A 14 74.58 -22.84 18.14
N GLY A 15 75.19 -22.37 19.22
CA GLY A 15 75.36 -20.93 19.46
C GLY A 15 76.18 -20.23 18.36
N ASN A 16 77.25 -20.86 17.88
CA ASN A 16 78.05 -20.33 16.76
C ASN A 16 77.24 -20.28 15.46
N GLU A 17 76.41 -21.30 15.18
CA GLU A 17 75.50 -21.30 14.03
C GLU A 17 74.44 -20.19 14.12
N LEU A 18 73.85 -19.96 15.30
CA LEU A 18 72.91 -18.85 15.51
C LEU A 18 73.59 -17.48 15.31
N LYS A 19 74.86 -17.34 15.71
CA LYS A 19 75.65 -16.12 15.53
C LYS A 19 75.94 -15.82 14.06
N LEU A 20 76.14 -16.86 13.24
CA LEU A 20 76.29 -16.73 11.79
C LEU A 20 75.00 -16.27 11.11
N ILE A 21 73.84 -16.65 11.67
CA ILE A 21 72.52 -16.28 11.14
C ILE A 21 72.16 -14.84 11.52
N SER A 22 72.29 -14.44 12.79
CA SER A 22 72.06 -13.07 13.25
C SER A 22 72.68 -12.83 14.63
N GLN A 23 73.38 -11.71 14.78
CA GLN A 23 73.97 -11.29 16.05
C GLN A 23 72.90 -11.04 17.13
N GLU A 24 71.73 -10.50 16.77
CA GLU A 24 70.64 -10.24 17.71
C GLU A 24 69.98 -11.52 18.24
N LEU A 25 69.83 -12.52 17.37
CA LEU A 25 69.27 -13.83 17.72
C LEU A 25 70.19 -14.55 18.71
N TYR A 26 71.49 -14.50 18.47
CA TYR A 26 72.50 -15.07 19.36
C TYR A 26 72.51 -14.43 20.75
N LEU A 27 72.41 -13.09 20.83
CA LEU A 27 72.30 -12.38 22.11
C LEU A 27 71.03 -12.77 22.88
N THR A 28 69.90 -12.89 22.18
CA THR A 28 68.62 -13.32 22.76
C THR A 28 68.70 -14.75 23.29
N PHE A 29 69.36 -15.65 22.56
CA PHE A 29 69.62 -17.03 22.98
C PHE A 29 70.49 -17.08 24.24
N LEU A 30 71.60 -16.33 24.30
CA LEU A 30 72.50 -16.32 25.45
C LEU A 30 71.81 -15.84 26.73
N ASN A 31 71.03 -14.75 26.64
CA ASN A 31 70.31 -14.21 27.79
C ASN A 31 69.34 -15.24 28.37
N ASN A 32 68.46 -15.83 27.54
CA ASN A 32 67.46 -16.78 28.00
C ASN A 32 68.04 -18.16 28.37
N LYS A 33 69.17 -18.57 27.77
CA LYS A 33 69.86 -19.82 28.11
C LYS A 33 70.32 -19.85 29.57
N ASN A 34 70.81 -18.72 30.09
CA ASN A 34 71.29 -18.63 31.46
C ASN A 34 70.15 -18.80 32.47
N ASP A 35 68.97 -18.29 32.13
CA ASP A 35 67.77 -18.42 32.97
C ASP A 35 67.21 -19.85 32.94
N LEU A 36 67.12 -20.46 31.76
CA LEU A 36 66.59 -21.82 31.59
C LEU A 36 67.53 -22.92 32.11
N ARG A 37 68.84 -22.64 32.24
CA ARG A 37 69.83 -23.60 32.77
C ARG A 37 69.56 -24.00 34.22
N LYS A 38 68.78 -23.20 34.96
CA LYS A 38 68.37 -23.50 36.34
C LYS A 38 67.27 -24.57 36.43
N TYR A 39 66.52 -24.78 35.35
CA TYR A 39 65.31 -25.60 35.34
C TYR A 39 65.42 -26.84 34.43
N PHE A 40 66.29 -26.80 33.41
CA PHE A 40 66.41 -27.86 32.42
C PHE A 40 67.66 -28.72 32.60
N ASP A 41 67.52 -30.02 32.35
CA ASP A 41 68.64 -30.93 32.16
C ASP A 41 69.39 -30.60 30.86
N GLU A 42 70.68 -30.96 30.82
CA GLU A 42 71.58 -30.62 29.71
C GLU A 42 71.08 -31.12 28.34
N LYS A 43 70.35 -32.23 28.33
CA LYS A 43 69.71 -32.77 27.13
C LYS A 43 68.56 -31.88 26.64
N THR A 44 67.65 -31.48 27.52
CA THR A 44 66.51 -30.62 27.17
C THR A 44 66.96 -29.22 26.72
N LEU A 45 68.05 -28.69 27.29
CA LEU A 45 68.67 -27.43 26.82
C LEU A 45 69.19 -27.53 25.40
N VAL A 46 69.77 -28.68 25.03
CA VAL A 46 70.25 -28.94 23.67
C VAL A 46 69.07 -29.08 22.71
N ASP A 47 68.02 -29.80 23.11
CA ASP A 47 66.80 -29.95 22.31
C ASP A 47 66.11 -28.58 22.09
N TRP A 48 66.00 -27.74 23.12
CA TRP A 48 65.51 -26.37 23.04
C TRP A 48 66.33 -25.50 22.07
N ALA A 49 67.66 -25.55 22.18
CA ALA A 49 68.56 -24.79 21.31
C ALA A 49 68.48 -25.26 19.84
N LEU A 50 68.33 -26.57 19.62
CA LEU A 50 68.16 -27.16 18.29
C LEU A 50 66.84 -26.74 17.65
N ILE A 51 65.73 -26.78 18.39
CA ILE A 51 64.41 -26.35 17.90
C ILE A 51 64.45 -24.86 17.51
N GLY A 52 65.01 -24.01 18.38
CA GLY A 52 65.15 -22.59 18.08
C GLY A 52 66.01 -22.30 16.85
N LEU A 53 67.08 -23.07 16.65
CA LEU A 53 67.90 -23.01 15.43
C LEU A 53 67.11 -23.47 14.19
N ASN A 54 66.36 -24.56 14.27
CA ASN A 54 65.54 -25.08 13.16
C ASN A 54 64.49 -24.06 12.71
N ILE A 55 63.79 -23.42 13.65
CA ILE A 55 62.78 -22.40 13.37
C ILE A 55 63.41 -21.17 12.71
N SER A 56 64.64 -20.81 13.10
CA SER A 56 65.33 -19.59 12.66
C SER A 56 65.99 -19.69 11.28
N LYS A 57 66.13 -20.89 10.71
CA LYS A 57 66.73 -21.09 9.38
C LYS A 57 65.76 -20.64 8.29
N GLY A 58 66.21 -19.77 7.39
CA GLY A 58 65.43 -19.36 6.22
C GLY A 58 65.25 -17.84 6.10
N SER A 59 64.00 -17.39 5.95
CA SER A 59 63.65 -15.99 5.65
C SER A 59 63.76 -15.06 6.87
N GLU A 60 63.68 -13.74 6.67
CA GLU A 60 63.66 -12.77 7.78
C GLU A 60 62.49 -13.00 8.76
N LYS A 61 61.37 -13.56 8.30
CA LYS A 61 60.23 -13.93 9.17
C LYS A 61 60.60 -15.07 10.13
N ASN A 62 61.38 -16.05 9.66
CA ASN A 62 61.90 -17.15 10.50
C ASN A 62 62.77 -16.63 11.64
N LEU A 63 63.59 -15.61 11.37
CA LEU A 63 64.42 -14.95 12.39
C LEU A 63 63.58 -14.31 13.49
N LYS A 64 62.49 -13.63 13.11
CA LYS A 64 61.54 -13.02 14.06
C LYS A 64 60.86 -14.09 14.93
N THR A 65 60.42 -15.20 14.34
CA THR A 65 59.82 -16.34 15.06
C THR A 65 60.82 -17.01 16.01
N GLY A 66 62.05 -17.26 15.55
CA GLY A 66 63.11 -17.83 16.39
C GLY A 66 63.51 -16.94 17.57
N LYS A 67 63.64 -15.63 17.34
CA LYS A 67 63.90 -14.65 18.42
C LYS A 67 62.77 -14.68 19.46
N LYS A 68 61.52 -14.73 19.00
CA LYS A 68 60.36 -14.78 19.89
C LYS A 68 60.25 -16.10 20.65
N PHE A 69 60.60 -17.23 20.03
CA PHE A 69 60.66 -18.53 20.70
C PHE A 69 61.58 -18.50 21.92
N PHE A 70 62.79 -17.97 21.79
CA PHE A 70 63.73 -17.88 22.90
C PHE A 70 63.24 -16.96 24.03
N GLN A 71 62.58 -15.84 23.68
CA GLN A 71 61.99 -14.93 24.67
C GLN A 71 60.78 -15.51 25.39
N VAL A 72 59.91 -16.23 24.68
CA VAL A 72 58.68 -16.81 25.26
C VAL A 72 59.00 -18.06 26.08
N SER A 73 60.04 -18.81 25.70
CA SER A 73 60.49 -20.01 26.43
C SER A 73 60.82 -19.73 27.89
N SER A 74 61.49 -18.61 28.19
CA SER A 74 61.79 -18.20 29.58
C SER A 74 60.53 -17.81 30.35
N LEU A 75 59.59 -17.12 29.71
CA LEU A 75 58.32 -16.70 30.32
C LEU A 75 57.35 -17.85 30.63
N ILE A 76 57.32 -18.89 29.78
CA ILE A 76 56.40 -20.03 29.93
C ILE A 76 56.97 -21.08 30.90
N ASN A 77 58.29 -21.24 30.97
CA ASN A 77 58.92 -22.24 31.82
C ASN A 77 58.53 -22.12 33.31
N GLU A 78 58.29 -20.90 33.80
CA GLU A 78 57.81 -20.71 35.18
C GLU A 78 56.34 -21.11 35.39
N LYS A 79 55.55 -21.21 34.31
CA LYS A 79 54.09 -21.40 34.35
C LYS A 79 53.63 -22.83 34.04
N ILE A 80 54.48 -23.69 33.47
CA ILE A 80 54.08 -25.05 33.05
C ILE A 80 55.08 -26.13 33.50
N PRO A 81 54.63 -27.36 33.78
CA PRO A 81 55.51 -28.47 34.09
C PRO A 81 56.45 -28.83 32.94
N LEU A 82 57.65 -29.33 33.25
CA LEU A 82 58.68 -29.67 32.28
C LEU A 82 58.24 -30.70 31.21
N SER A 83 57.35 -31.63 31.57
CA SER A 83 56.75 -32.58 30.61
C SER A 83 55.87 -31.88 29.57
N THR A 84 55.06 -30.91 30.00
CA THR A 84 54.20 -30.11 29.11
C THR A 84 55.02 -29.10 28.31
N PHE A 85 56.10 -28.58 28.88
CA PHE A 85 57.04 -27.69 28.18
C PHE A 85 57.68 -28.38 26.97
N LYS A 86 58.08 -29.65 27.11
CA LYS A 86 58.60 -30.46 26.00
C LYS A 86 57.59 -30.63 24.88
N ILE A 87 56.33 -30.93 25.22
CA ILE A 87 55.23 -31.07 24.26
C ILE A 87 54.98 -29.73 23.56
N TRP A 88 54.97 -28.61 24.30
CA TRP A 88 54.82 -27.27 23.75
C TRP A 88 55.94 -26.93 22.76
N MET A 89 57.22 -27.18 23.11
CA MET A 89 58.35 -26.94 22.20
C MET A 89 58.23 -27.74 20.89
N LEU A 90 57.87 -29.02 20.97
CA LEU A 90 57.66 -29.86 19.79
C LEU A 90 56.49 -29.36 18.94
N MET A 91 55.44 -28.84 19.58
CA MET A 91 54.31 -28.26 18.87
C MET A 91 54.67 -26.95 18.16
N VAL A 92 55.46 -26.09 18.82
CA VAL A 92 56.00 -24.87 18.19
C VAL A 92 56.84 -25.22 16.96
N GLU A 93 57.73 -26.21 17.07
CA GLU A 93 58.55 -26.65 15.93
C GLU A 93 57.67 -27.13 14.79
N LYS A 94 56.70 -28.01 15.09
CA LYS A 94 55.76 -28.56 14.11
C LYS A 94 54.95 -27.49 13.39
N ILE A 95 54.36 -26.54 14.11
CA ILE A 95 53.58 -25.45 13.52
C ILE A 95 54.49 -24.52 12.71
N SER A 96 55.67 -24.16 13.23
CA SER A 96 56.57 -23.21 12.58
C SER A 96 57.20 -23.75 11.29
N LEU A 97 57.41 -25.07 11.19
CA LEU A 97 57.86 -25.73 9.97
C LEU A 97 56.80 -25.70 8.85
N GLU A 98 55.51 -25.74 9.22
CA GLU A 98 54.40 -25.67 8.26
C GLU A 98 54.10 -24.21 7.86
N SER A 99 54.09 -23.30 8.82
CA SER A 99 53.95 -21.87 8.58
C SER A 99 54.65 -21.04 9.65
N THR A 100 55.57 -20.19 9.20
CA THR A 100 56.36 -19.31 10.06
C THR A 100 55.51 -18.25 10.77
N ALA A 101 54.44 -17.79 10.11
CA ALA A 101 53.51 -16.80 10.64
C ALA A 101 52.55 -17.42 11.67
N LEU A 102 52.06 -18.64 11.43
CA LEU A 102 51.23 -19.36 12.39
C LEU A 102 52.02 -19.71 13.66
N GLY A 103 53.27 -20.15 13.48
CA GLY A 103 54.19 -20.40 14.60
C GLY A 103 54.46 -19.15 15.44
N TYR A 104 54.58 -17.99 14.79
CA TYR A 104 54.74 -16.71 15.47
C TYR A 104 53.52 -16.34 16.33
N SER A 105 52.30 -16.44 15.79
CA SER A 105 51.06 -16.15 16.53
C SER A 105 50.86 -17.13 17.70
N TYR A 106 51.13 -18.43 17.50
CA TYR A 106 51.07 -19.42 18.59
C TYR A 106 52.02 -19.08 19.74
N LEU A 107 53.25 -18.65 19.42
CA LEU A 107 54.24 -18.22 20.41
C LEU A 107 53.81 -16.99 21.19
N ILE A 108 53.24 -15.99 20.53
CA ILE A 108 52.78 -14.75 21.19
C ILE A 108 51.60 -15.02 22.11
N SER A 109 50.66 -15.84 21.68
CA SER A 109 49.42 -16.08 22.42
C SER A 109 49.57 -17.12 23.55
N SER A 110 50.57 -18.01 23.48
CA SER A 110 50.77 -19.08 24.48
C SER A 110 50.81 -18.58 25.94
N PRO A 111 51.55 -17.52 26.32
CA PRO A 111 51.56 -17.01 27.70
C PRO A 111 50.22 -16.44 28.18
N SER A 112 49.44 -15.87 27.26
CA SER A 112 48.15 -15.23 27.55
C SER A 112 47.05 -16.28 27.71
N VAL A 113 47.02 -17.30 26.84
CA VAL A 113 46.06 -18.41 26.93
C VAL A 113 46.21 -19.20 28.23
N LEU A 114 47.42 -19.33 28.77
CA LEU A 114 47.68 -20.01 30.05
C LEU A 114 47.00 -19.37 31.27
N LYS A 115 46.48 -18.14 31.16
CA LYS A 115 45.64 -17.53 32.20
C LYS A 115 44.28 -18.21 32.33
N PHE A 116 43.76 -18.73 31.22
CA PHE A 116 42.40 -19.27 31.12
C PHE A 116 42.39 -20.79 30.83
N LEU A 117 43.43 -21.31 30.19
CA LEU A 117 43.53 -22.70 29.76
C LEU A 117 44.54 -23.49 30.59
N ARG A 118 44.15 -24.71 31.01
CA ARG A 118 45.08 -25.61 31.71
C ARG A 118 46.22 -26.05 30.77
N PRO A 119 47.48 -26.16 31.26
CA PRO A 119 48.64 -26.48 30.43
C PRO A 119 48.50 -27.72 29.54
N ARG A 120 47.78 -28.75 30.01
CA ARG A 120 47.53 -30.00 29.25
C ARG A 120 46.79 -29.79 27.91
N TYR A 121 46.01 -28.72 27.78
CA TYR A 121 45.26 -28.43 26.56
C TYR A 121 46.05 -27.58 25.56
N LEU A 122 47.28 -27.14 25.86
CA LEU A 122 48.11 -26.35 24.93
C LEU A 122 48.42 -27.11 23.64
N GLN A 123 48.63 -28.42 23.74
CA GLN A 123 48.83 -29.27 22.57
C GLN A 123 47.56 -29.30 21.71
N GLU A 124 46.43 -29.60 22.34
CA GLU A 124 45.13 -29.67 21.66
C GLU A 124 44.74 -28.33 21.02
N TRP A 125 44.98 -27.21 21.71
CA TRP A 125 44.77 -25.86 21.17
C TRP A 125 45.64 -25.57 19.94
N GLY A 126 46.90 -26.02 19.94
CA GLY A 126 47.76 -25.92 18.75
C GLY A 126 47.30 -26.84 17.60
N GLU A 127 46.76 -28.02 17.92
CA GLU A 127 46.27 -28.96 16.90
C GLU A 127 44.99 -28.43 16.24
N ILE A 128 44.14 -27.77 17.02
CA ILE A 128 42.94 -27.07 16.55
C ILE A 128 43.30 -25.97 15.55
N SER A 129 44.24 -25.08 15.89
CA SER A 129 44.64 -23.99 14.99
C SER A 129 45.27 -24.52 13.70
N LYS A 130 46.05 -25.59 13.81
CA LYS A 130 46.59 -26.30 12.65
C LYS A 130 45.48 -26.92 11.78
N SER A 131 44.39 -27.41 12.38
CA SER A 131 43.27 -28.00 11.64
C SER A 131 42.50 -26.99 10.77
N ILE A 132 42.57 -25.70 11.11
CA ILE A 132 42.00 -24.58 10.32
C ILE A 132 42.91 -24.26 9.13
N PHE A 133 44.22 -24.46 9.27
CA PHE A 133 45.20 -24.19 8.23
C PHE A 133 45.15 -25.25 7.12
N SER A 134 44.81 -24.82 5.89
CA SER A 134 44.69 -25.69 4.70
C SER A 134 45.84 -25.53 3.70
N GLY A 135 46.88 -24.77 4.05
CA GLY A 135 48.06 -24.52 3.19
C GLY A 135 48.02 -23.20 2.40
N SER A 136 46.89 -22.49 2.39
CA SER A 136 46.77 -21.18 1.72
C SER A 136 47.17 -20.02 2.64
N TRP A 137 47.64 -18.90 2.06
CA TRP A 137 47.97 -17.70 2.83
C TRP A 137 46.76 -17.11 3.57
N LYS A 138 45.54 -17.21 3.00
CA LYS A 138 44.29 -16.79 3.65
C LYS A 138 43.95 -17.68 4.86
N SER A 139 44.02 -19.00 4.69
CA SER A 139 43.80 -19.93 5.81
C SER A 139 44.84 -19.76 6.93
N ASN A 140 46.07 -19.39 6.57
CA ASN A 140 47.12 -19.05 7.52
C ASN A 140 46.77 -17.78 8.32
N SER A 141 46.30 -16.73 7.64
CA SER A 141 45.85 -15.51 8.31
C SER A 141 44.69 -15.79 9.28
N LEU A 142 43.71 -16.59 8.86
CA LEU A 142 42.58 -17.00 9.70
C LEU A 142 43.03 -17.78 10.93
N ALA A 143 43.90 -18.77 10.76
CA ALA A 143 44.41 -19.59 11.86
C ALA A 143 45.30 -18.78 12.84
N SER A 144 46.11 -17.86 12.33
CA SER A 144 46.87 -16.90 13.15
C SER A 144 45.95 -16.01 13.97
N LYS A 145 44.91 -15.45 13.33
CA LYS A 145 43.93 -14.59 13.97
C LYS A 145 43.13 -15.32 15.06
N PHE A 146 42.72 -16.57 14.81
CA PHE A 146 42.07 -17.41 15.82
C PHE A 146 42.95 -17.59 17.07
N LEU A 147 44.27 -17.80 16.91
CA LEU A 147 45.20 -17.92 18.03
C LEU A 147 45.36 -16.60 18.81
N GLU A 148 45.34 -15.47 18.13
CA GLU A 148 45.45 -14.14 18.73
C GLU A 148 44.20 -13.74 19.51
N LEU A 149 43.01 -14.11 19.02
CA LEU A 149 41.72 -13.85 19.68
C LEU A 149 41.33 -14.90 20.73
N SER A 150 41.91 -16.11 20.68
CA SER A 150 41.61 -17.21 21.63
C SER A 150 41.67 -16.81 23.12
N PRO A 151 42.68 -16.04 23.61
CA PRO A 151 42.70 -15.62 25.01
C PRO A 151 41.51 -14.75 25.41
N LEU A 152 41.05 -13.86 24.53
CA LEU A 152 39.90 -12.97 24.78
C LEU A 152 38.60 -13.76 24.78
N LEU A 153 38.43 -14.69 23.82
CA LEU A 153 37.25 -15.54 23.77
C LEU A 153 37.14 -16.45 25.01
N LEU A 154 38.26 -17.03 25.47
CA LEU A 154 38.29 -17.89 26.66
C LEU A 154 37.99 -17.17 27.98
N GLU A 155 37.97 -15.84 28.00
CA GLU A 155 37.46 -15.07 29.14
C GLU A 155 35.93 -15.18 29.25
N ILE A 156 35.25 -15.37 28.12
CA ILE A 156 33.78 -15.35 27.99
C ILE A 156 33.21 -16.77 27.88
N ILE A 157 33.85 -17.64 27.08
CA ILE A 157 33.34 -18.97 26.73
C ILE A 157 34.21 -20.12 27.22
N SER A 158 33.62 -21.32 27.28
CA SER A 158 34.33 -22.53 27.66
C SER A 158 35.31 -23.00 26.57
N PHE A 159 36.31 -23.80 26.95
CA PHE A 159 37.22 -24.41 25.98
C PHE A 159 36.50 -25.37 25.00
N ASP A 160 35.39 -25.97 25.41
CA ASP A 160 34.57 -26.81 24.53
C ASP A 160 33.86 -25.97 23.45
N ASP A 161 33.35 -24.80 23.83
CA ASP A 161 32.72 -23.88 22.88
C ASP A 161 33.76 -23.25 21.93
N LEU A 162 34.98 -22.98 22.41
CA LEU A 162 36.09 -22.57 21.55
C LEU A 162 36.43 -23.64 20.50
N LYS A 163 36.34 -24.94 20.86
CA LYS A 163 36.47 -26.04 19.89
C LYS A 163 35.38 -25.98 18.84
N LYS A 164 34.11 -25.79 19.23
CA LYS A 164 33.00 -25.67 18.29
C LYS A 164 33.16 -24.47 17.35
N ILE A 165 33.64 -23.32 17.84
CA ILE A 165 33.98 -22.15 17.01
C ILE A 165 35.10 -22.50 16.03
N SER A 166 36.10 -23.26 16.44
CA SER A 166 37.18 -23.69 15.55
C SER A 166 36.70 -24.62 14.43
N GLU A 167 35.77 -25.53 14.74
CA GLU A 167 35.12 -26.40 13.75
C GLU A 167 34.26 -25.58 12.78
N TYR A 168 33.51 -24.61 13.29
CA TYR A 168 32.78 -23.64 12.48
C TYR A 168 33.70 -22.89 11.51
N CYS A 169 34.79 -22.32 12.00
CA CYS A 169 35.77 -21.59 11.19
C CYS A 169 36.41 -22.50 10.14
N LYS A 170 36.71 -23.75 10.49
CA LYS A 170 37.25 -24.75 9.58
C LYS A 170 36.25 -25.12 8.48
N ASN A 171 34.99 -25.36 8.83
CA ASN A 171 33.95 -25.69 7.84
C ASN A 171 33.69 -24.52 6.90
N LEU A 172 33.65 -23.31 7.44
CA LEU A 172 33.41 -22.10 6.66
C LEU A 172 34.63 -21.71 5.81
N SER A 173 35.87 -21.93 6.28
CA SER A 173 37.08 -21.59 5.53
C SER A 173 37.24 -22.38 4.23
N VAL A 174 36.65 -23.57 4.14
CA VAL A 174 36.56 -24.35 2.88
C VAL A 174 35.77 -23.57 1.82
N LYS A 175 34.80 -22.76 2.23
CA LYS A 175 33.95 -21.95 1.35
C LYS A 175 34.48 -20.51 1.21
N SER A 176 34.73 -19.83 2.33
CA SER A 176 35.24 -18.45 2.39
C SER A 176 36.04 -18.20 3.67
N CYS A 177 37.35 -18.01 3.52
CA CYS A 177 38.22 -17.60 4.64
C CYS A 177 37.95 -16.17 5.12
N ASP A 178 37.53 -15.28 4.20
CA ASP A 178 37.33 -13.87 4.51
C ASP A 178 36.09 -13.71 5.40
N LEU A 179 35.00 -14.43 5.10
CA LEU A 179 33.78 -14.46 5.93
C LEU A 179 34.06 -15.08 7.31
N ALA A 180 34.81 -16.19 7.37
CA ALA A 180 35.20 -16.79 8.64
C ALA A 180 36.06 -15.84 9.50
N SER A 181 36.92 -15.04 8.86
CA SER A 181 37.77 -14.05 9.54
C SER A 181 36.96 -12.87 10.08
N HIS A 182 35.94 -12.42 9.36
CA HIS A 182 35.03 -11.36 9.81
C HIS A 182 34.16 -11.84 10.98
N ASN A 183 33.60 -13.04 10.89
CA ASN A 183 32.77 -13.60 11.97
C ASN A 183 33.56 -13.85 13.26
N LEU A 184 34.87 -14.10 13.16
CA LEU A 184 35.76 -14.16 14.34
C LEU A 184 35.92 -12.80 15.05
N ASP A 185 35.97 -11.69 14.30
CA ASP A 185 35.97 -10.35 14.91
C ASP A 185 34.64 -10.13 15.63
N TRP A 186 33.54 -10.46 14.96
CA TRP A 186 32.20 -10.34 15.52
C TRP A 186 32.06 -11.11 16.85
N PHE A 187 32.58 -12.34 16.94
CA PHE A 187 32.55 -13.10 18.21
C PHE A 187 33.32 -12.42 19.33
N SER A 188 34.40 -11.70 19.04
CA SER A 188 35.16 -11.02 20.09
C SER A 188 34.43 -9.79 20.64
N GLU A 189 33.61 -9.14 19.82
CA GLU A 189 32.89 -7.91 20.18
C GLU A 189 31.50 -8.19 20.78
N ASN A 190 30.72 -9.09 20.16
CA ASN A 190 29.27 -9.22 20.43
C ASN A 190 28.88 -10.44 21.27
N LEU A 191 29.76 -11.44 21.41
CA LEU A 191 29.48 -12.64 22.21
C LEU A 191 29.23 -12.38 23.71
N PRO A 192 29.85 -11.37 24.37
CA PRO A 192 29.52 -10.98 25.75
C PRO A 192 28.05 -10.62 25.95
N ILE A 193 27.41 -10.03 24.93
CA ILE A 193 26.02 -9.55 24.97
C ILE A 193 25.05 -10.74 25.10
N LEU A 194 25.40 -11.89 24.52
CA LEU A 194 24.57 -13.10 24.52
C LEU A 194 24.66 -13.90 25.83
N GLY A 195 25.69 -13.67 26.67
CA GLY A 195 25.86 -14.32 27.97
C GLY A 195 25.92 -15.85 27.90
N LYS A 196 25.15 -16.54 28.78
CA LYS A 196 25.17 -18.02 28.93
C LYS A 196 24.63 -18.80 27.72
N GLU A 197 23.89 -18.15 26.82
CA GLU A 197 23.28 -18.76 25.63
C GLU A 197 24.21 -18.77 24.42
N SER A 198 25.44 -18.26 24.56
CA SER A 198 26.50 -18.38 23.57
C SER A 198 26.72 -19.82 23.10
N GLY A 199 26.51 -20.81 23.96
CA GLY A 199 26.57 -22.23 23.60
C GLY A 199 25.55 -22.65 22.54
N ASP A 200 24.27 -22.28 22.70
CA ASP A 200 23.20 -22.63 21.76
C ASP A 200 23.39 -21.92 20.42
N PHE A 201 23.82 -20.66 20.46
CA PHE A 201 24.19 -19.90 19.28
C PHE A 201 25.34 -20.55 18.50
N ILE A 202 26.39 -21.01 19.18
CA ILE A 202 27.52 -21.69 18.53
C ILE A 202 27.08 -23.03 17.92
N ILE A 203 26.18 -23.76 18.58
CA ILE A 203 25.60 -24.99 18.02
C ILE A 203 24.80 -24.67 16.75
N LEU A 204 23.97 -23.63 16.77
CA LEU A 204 23.21 -23.16 15.61
C LEU A 204 24.15 -22.85 14.44
N LEU A 205 25.19 -22.05 14.67
CA LEU A 205 26.17 -21.69 13.63
C LEU A 205 26.87 -22.90 13.02
N LYS A 206 27.22 -23.90 13.84
CA LYS A 206 27.77 -25.16 13.34
C LYS A 206 26.79 -25.84 12.39
N LYS A 207 25.50 -25.92 12.73
CA LYS A 207 24.45 -26.49 11.85
C LYS A 207 24.22 -25.67 10.58
N MET A 208 24.30 -24.34 10.67
CA MET A 208 24.21 -23.45 9.51
C MET A 208 25.36 -23.67 8.52
N THR A 209 26.58 -23.89 9.00
CA THR A 209 27.71 -24.14 8.08
C THR A 209 27.59 -25.42 7.26
N THR A 210 26.92 -26.44 7.82
CA THR A 210 26.75 -27.73 7.13
C THR A 210 25.60 -27.71 6.13
N SER A 211 24.53 -26.96 6.42
CA SER A 211 23.30 -26.97 5.62
C SER A 211 23.21 -25.75 4.69
N ASP A 212 23.36 -24.53 5.24
CA ASP A 212 22.92 -23.28 4.62
C ASP A 212 24.00 -22.17 4.70
N TRP A 213 25.24 -22.47 4.28
CA TRP A 213 26.39 -21.57 4.47
C TRP A 213 26.24 -20.18 3.81
N ARG A 214 25.43 -20.08 2.74
CA ARG A 214 25.21 -18.82 2.00
C ARG A 214 24.44 -17.78 2.81
N GLU A 215 23.63 -18.25 3.78
CA GLU A 215 22.77 -17.39 4.59
C GLU A 215 23.49 -16.80 5.81
N ILE A 216 24.69 -17.28 6.12
CA ILE A 216 25.44 -16.87 7.31
C ILE A 216 25.68 -15.36 7.32
N ASN A 217 26.12 -14.75 6.21
CA ASN A 217 26.39 -13.30 6.19
C ASN A 217 25.13 -12.48 6.51
N MET A 218 24.03 -12.79 5.82
CA MET A 218 22.73 -12.14 6.06
C MET A 218 22.22 -12.36 7.48
N PHE A 219 22.47 -13.52 8.08
CA PHE A 219 22.07 -13.80 9.46
C PHE A 219 22.83 -12.91 10.46
N PHE A 220 24.14 -12.72 10.28
CA PHE A 220 24.91 -11.80 11.14
C PHE A 220 24.48 -10.34 10.96
N GLU A 221 24.19 -9.89 9.73
CA GLU A 221 23.64 -8.55 9.47
C GLU A 221 22.31 -8.31 10.23
N LEU A 222 21.43 -9.32 10.29
CA LEU A 222 20.17 -9.23 11.04
C LEU A 222 20.39 -9.16 12.56
N LEU A 223 21.39 -9.86 13.08
CA LEU A 223 21.76 -9.81 14.49
C LEU A 223 22.28 -8.42 14.85
N ASP A 224 23.14 -7.83 14.02
CA ASP A 224 23.71 -6.50 14.26
C ASP A 224 22.63 -5.41 14.34
N LEU A 225 21.63 -5.45 13.45
CA LEU A 225 20.50 -4.53 13.50
C LEU A 225 19.71 -4.62 14.83
N ASN A 226 19.56 -5.81 15.39
CA ASN A 226 18.82 -6.02 16.64
C ASN A 226 19.65 -5.70 17.88
N ILE A 227 20.97 -5.94 17.82
CA ILE A 227 21.92 -5.52 18.87
C ILE A 227 21.92 -3.98 18.96
N GLN A 228 21.97 -3.27 17.82
CA GLN A 228 21.88 -1.81 17.79
C GLN A 228 20.57 -1.27 18.39
N LYS A 229 19.46 -2.01 18.24
CA LYS A 229 18.15 -1.67 18.81
C LYS A 229 17.99 -2.07 20.29
N ASN A 230 19.03 -2.57 20.96
CA ASN A 230 19.00 -3.07 22.35
C ASN A 230 17.98 -4.19 22.63
N LYS A 231 17.56 -4.95 21.60
CA LYS A 231 16.56 -6.03 21.73
C LYS A 231 17.20 -7.41 21.87
N VAL A 232 18.02 -7.58 22.91
CA VAL A 232 18.79 -8.82 23.11
C VAL A 232 17.88 -10.04 23.35
N GLU A 233 16.72 -9.87 23.98
CA GLU A 233 15.78 -10.98 24.22
C GLU A 233 15.20 -11.57 22.93
N ASN A 234 14.99 -10.75 21.88
CA ASN A 234 14.50 -11.22 20.58
C ASN A 234 15.50 -12.17 19.93
N ILE A 235 16.79 -11.88 20.09
CA ILE A 235 17.88 -12.73 19.60
C ILE A 235 17.90 -14.08 20.32
N LYS A 236 17.62 -14.10 21.63
CA LYS A 236 17.51 -15.34 22.42
C LYS A 236 16.38 -16.23 21.89
N TYR A 237 15.19 -15.65 21.72
CA TYR A 237 14.04 -16.36 21.19
C TYR A 237 14.28 -16.86 19.76
N LEU A 238 14.86 -16.01 18.90
CA LEU A 238 15.21 -16.39 17.54
C LEU A 238 16.18 -17.58 17.51
N ASN A 239 17.25 -17.55 18.30
CA ASN A 239 18.22 -18.64 18.38
C ASN A 239 17.56 -19.97 18.78
N GLN A 240 16.65 -19.94 19.76
CA GLN A 240 15.92 -21.14 20.20
C GLN A 240 14.95 -21.66 19.13
N LEU A 241 14.24 -20.78 18.42
CA LEU A 241 13.36 -21.18 17.32
C LEU A 241 14.16 -21.84 16.20
N LEU A 242 15.27 -21.22 15.78
CA LEU A 242 16.11 -21.73 14.70
C LEU A 242 16.79 -23.05 15.07
N LEU A 243 17.22 -23.22 16.33
CA LEU A 243 17.79 -24.49 16.78
C LEU A 243 16.75 -25.63 16.69
N ASN A 244 15.50 -25.35 17.07
CA ASN A 244 14.39 -26.31 16.94
C ASN A 244 14.03 -26.59 15.47
N PHE A 245 14.05 -25.58 14.60
CA PHE A 245 13.88 -25.72 13.16
C PHE A 245 14.90 -26.72 12.57
N TYR A 246 16.18 -26.58 12.93
CA TYR A 246 17.23 -27.51 12.51
C TYR A 246 17.06 -28.93 13.07
N LEU A 247 16.63 -29.06 14.33
CA LEU A 247 16.33 -30.37 14.92
C LEU A 247 15.16 -31.07 14.21
N GLU A 248 14.17 -30.31 13.73
CA GLU A 248 13.07 -30.84 12.93
C GLU A 248 13.56 -31.29 11.53
N LYS A 249 14.37 -30.46 10.85
CA LYS A 249 14.96 -30.78 9.53
C LYS A 249 15.78 -32.07 9.57
N GLU A 250 16.59 -32.26 10.62
CA GLU A 250 17.35 -33.50 10.85
C GLU A 250 16.45 -34.74 11.09
N LYS A 251 15.32 -34.58 11.80
CA LYS A 251 14.36 -35.69 12.02
C LYS A 251 13.64 -36.08 10.73
N LYS A 252 13.27 -35.12 9.88
CA LYS A 252 12.58 -35.35 8.60
C LYS A 252 13.52 -35.95 7.54
N SER A 253 14.77 -35.50 7.47
CA SER A 253 15.79 -36.05 6.56
C SER A 253 16.08 -37.56 6.78
N ASN A 254 15.77 -38.10 7.95
CA ASN A 254 15.92 -39.53 8.25
C ASN A 254 14.67 -40.36 7.91
N LYS A 255 13.54 -39.74 7.57
CA LYS A 255 12.26 -40.46 7.39
C LYS A 255 11.64 -40.39 6.00
N ASN A 256 11.85 -39.35 5.18
CA ASN A 256 11.35 -39.31 3.80
C ASN A 256 12.22 -38.40 2.92
N LYS A 257 12.42 -38.80 1.66
CA LYS A 257 13.35 -38.19 0.69
C LYS A 257 12.66 -37.33 -0.38
N THR A 258 11.40 -36.94 -0.17
CA THR A 258 10.61 -36.20 -1.15
C THR A 258 10.32 -34.79 -0.64
N GLU A 259 10.88 -33.83 -1.39
CA GLU A 259 10.33 -32.53 -1.78
C GLU A 259 9.42 -31.82 -0.77
N ASN A 260 9.94 -30.74 -0.18
CA ASN A 260 9.20 -29.50 0.04
C ASN A 260 10.19 -28.33 0.03
N ALA A 261 9.76 -27.18 -0.50
CA ALA A 261 10.58 -25.98 -0.64
C ALA A 261 11.26 -25.61 0.68
N ASP A 262 12.59 -25.64 0.70
CA ASP A 262 13.37 -25.27 1.89
C ASP A 262 13.18 -23.77 2.14
N ILE A 263 12.40 -23.42 3.17
CA ILE A 263 12.28 -22.05 3.66
C ILE A 263 13.67 -21.56 4.04
N LYS A 264 14.05 -20.41 3.50
CA LYS A 264 15.28 -19.74 3.91
C LYS A 264 15.17 -19.30 5.36
N ILE A 265 16.15 -19.67 6.14
CA ILE A 265 16.19 -19.38 7.58
C ILE A 265 16.26 -17.88 7.84
N THR A 266 16.96 -17.17 6.96
CA THR A 266 17.02 -15.71 6.96
C THR A 266 15.66 -15.07 6.71
N ASP A 267 14.81 -15.67 5.89
CA ASP A 267 13.46 -15.15 5.66
C ASP A 267 12.57 -15.37 6.89
N PHE A 268 12.66 -16.54 7.54
CA PHE A 268 11.99 -16.78 8.83
C PHE A 268 12.49 -15.83 9.93
N ALA A 269 13.80 -15.60 10.01
CA ALA A 269 14.39 -14.69 10.98
C ALA A 269 13.91 -13.24 10.76
N LYS A 270 13.87 -12.79 9.50
CA LYS A 270 13.36 -11.47 9.14
C LYS A 270 11.90 -11.29 9.53
N THR A 271 11.04 -12.25 9.21
CA THR A 271 9.59 -12.12 9.47
C THR A 271 9.31 -12.15 10.97
N PHE A 272 9.96 -13.04 11.72
CA PHE A 272 9.85 -13.06 13.17
C PHE A 272 10.32 -11.73 13.78
N LEU A 273 11.51 -11.25 13.41
CA LEU A 273 12.06 -10.01 13.95
C LEU A 273 11.21 -8.78 13.60
N LYS A 274 10.69 -8.69 12.37
CA LYS A 274 9.76 -7.62 11.95
C LYS A 274 8.56 -7.52 12.88
N ASN A 275 7.95 -8.65 13.22
CA ASN A 275 6.78 -8.66 14.11
C ASN A 275 7.16 -8.20 15.52
N THR A 276 8.32 -8.63 16.03
CA THR A 276 8.80 -8.20 17.35
C THR A 276 9.11 -6.70 17.47
N GLU A 277 9.10 -5.95 16.36
CA GLU A 277 9.22 -4.49 16.39
C GLU A 277 7.92 -3.78 16.77
N LYS A 278 6.77 -4.36 16.44
CA LYS A 278 5.45 -3.75 16.63
C LYS A 278 4.73 -4.19 17.91
N LEU A 279 5.17 -5.30 18.51
CA LEU A 279 4.49 -5.97 19.62
C LEU A 279 4.95 -5.45 20.99
N ARG A 280 4.04 -5.44 21.96
CA ARG A 280 4.40 -5.22 23.38
C ARG A 280 5.09 -6.47 23.94
N ASP A 281 5.91 -6.31 24.99
CA ASP A 281 6.71 -7.42 25.56
C ASP A 281 5.87 -8.65 25.98
N LEU A 282 4.63 -8.43 26.45
CA LEU A 282 3.70 -9.51 26.82
C LEU A 282 3.24 -10.36 25.63
N ASP A 283 3.12 -9.77 24.44
CA ASP A 283 2.67 -10.46 23.22
C ASP A 283 3.79 -11.26 22.57
N LEU A 284 5.04 -10.81 22.75
CA LEU A 284 6.23 -11.45 22.22
C LEU A 284 6.45 -12.86 22.82
N SER A 285 6.29 -12.99 24.14
CA SER A 285 6.40 -14.30 24.81
C SER A 285 5.35 -15.30 24.32
N ARG A 286 4.14 -14.83 23.98
CA ARG A 286 3.04 -15.66 23.48
C ARG A 286 3.29 -16.11 22.05
N ILE A 287 3.66 -15.18 21.17
CA ILE A 287 3.99 -15.47 19.77
C ILE A 287 5.19 -16.40 19.68
N PHE A 288 6.18 -16.25 20.56
CA PHE A 288 7.27 -17.21 20.69
C PHE A 288 6.77 -18.61 21.05
N ASN A 289 5.86 -18.74 22.04
CA ASN A 289 5.29 -20.04 22.41
C ASN A 289 4.43 -20.67 21.29
N PHE A 290 3.68 -19.86 20.54
CA PHE A 290 2.95 -20.30 19.35
C PHE A 290 3.90 -20.84 18.27
N ASN A 291 4.96 -20.10 17.94
CA ASN A 291 6.00 -20.54 17.01
C ASN A 291 6.68 -21.83 17.49
N LEU A 292 7.05 -21.92 18.78
CA LEU A 292 7.64 -23.14 19.35
C LEU A 292 6.71 -24.35 19.23
N ASN A 293 5.40 -24.16 19.36
CA ASN A 293 4.44 -25.23 19.20
C ASN A 293 4.26 -25.62 17.73
N LEU A 294 4.26 -24.66 16.80
CA LEU A 294 4.15 -24.93 15.36
C LEU A 294 5.36 -25.68 14.81
N ILE A 295 6.59 -25.27 15.17
CA ILE A 295 7.85 -25.92 14.73
C ILE A 295 7.91 -27.41 15.14
N LYS A 296 7.18 -27.83 16.19
CA LYS A 296 7.09 -29.26 16.53
C LYS A 296 6.39 -30.10 15.46
N PHE A 297 5.54 -29.48 14.66
CA PHE A 297 4.76 -30.15 13.62
C PHE A 297 5.21 -29.77 12.20
N SER A 298 5.27 -28.45 11.91
CA SER A 298 5.80 -27.92 10.67
C SER A 298 6.41 -26.54 10.85
N SER A 299 7.67 -26.44 10.41
CA SER A 299 8.38 -25.20 10.19
C SER A 299 7.68 -24.23 9.21
N GLN A 300 6.97 -24.73 8.20
CA GLN A 300 6.24 -23.89 7.23
C GLN A 300 5.05 -23.18 7.88
N SER A 301 4.31 -23.87 8.74
CA SER A 301 3.21 -23.25 9.48
C SER A 301 3.68 -22.12 10.39
N ALA A 302 4.85 -22.25 11.01
CA ALA A 302 5.44 -21.18 11.83
C ALA A 302 5.83 -19.96 10.97
N TYR A 303 6.39 -20.19 9.78
CA TYR A 303 6.70 -19.11 8.83
C TYR A 303 5.43 -18.38 8.36
N ASN A 304 4.42 -19.14 7.93
CA ASN A 304 3.14 -18.60 7.47
C ASN A 304 2.44 -17.83 8.59
N PHE A 305 2.43 -18.38 9.81
CA PHE A 305 1.89 -17.70 10.99
C PHE A 305 2.58 -16.36 11.20
N ASN A 306 3.91 -16.29 11.17
CA ASN A 306 4.62 -15.01 11.32
C ASN A 306 4.24 -14.00 10.23
N ASN A 307 4.01 -14.40 8.99
CA ASN A 307 3.54 -13.47 7.96
C ASN A 307 2.13 -12.93 8.25
N SER A 308 1.33 -13.69 8.98
CA SER A 308 -0.09 -13.43 9.24
C SER A 308 -0.37 -12.70 10.57
N VAL A 309 0.58 -12.71 11.52
CA VAL A 309 0.39 -12.19 12.89
C VAL A 309 -0.08 -10.73 12.91
N ASP A 310 0.50 -9.86 12.08
CA ASP A 310 0.13 -8.44 12.04
C ASP A 310 -1.36 -8.28 11.70
N SER A 311 -1.84 -8.97 10.68
CA SER A 311 -3.25 -8.91 10.26
C SER A 311 -4.20 -9.53 11.30
N LEU A 312 -3.76 -10.59 11.98
CA LEU A 312 -4.58 -11.23 13.02
C LEU A 312 -4.76 -10.33 14.24
N LEU A 313 -3.70 -9.62 14.66
CA LEU A 313 -3.77 -8.74 15.83
C LEU A 313 -4.60 -7.47 15.57
N GLU A 314 -4.74 -7.05 14.31
CA GLU A 314 -5.65 -5.96 13.94
C GLU A 314 -7.13 -6.36 13.98
N LYS A 315 -7.43 -7.65 13.82
CA LYS A 315 -8.79 -8.18 13.67
C LYS A 315 -9.30 -8.93 14.89
N LEU A 316 -8.41 -9.53 15.67
CA LEU A 316 -8.73 -10.45 16.76
C LEU A 316 -8.17 -9.98 18.09
N THR A 317 -8.95 -10.19 19.15
CA THR A 317 -8.47 -10.06 20.52
C THR A 317 -7.61 -11.26 20.94
N ASP A 318 -6.90 -11.15 22.06
CA ASP A 318 -6.02 -12.20 22.60
C ASP A 318 -6.70 -13.58 22.73
N THR A 319 -7.95 -13.59 23.22
CA THR A 319 -8.71 -14.83 23.43
C THR A 319 -9.12 -15.46 22.10
N GLN A 320 -9.53 -14.64 21.14
CA GLN A 320 -9.93 -15.05 19.80
C GLN A 320 -8.73 -15.54 18.98
N LEU A 321 -7.56 -14.91 19.11
CA LEU A 321 -6.33 -15.38 18.48
C LEU A 321 -5.93 -16.78 18.97
N LEU A 322 -6.09 -17.04 20.28
CA LEU A 322 -5.80 -18.35 20.86
C LEU A 322 -6.79 -19.43 20.36
N GLU A 323 -8.07 -19.07 20.18
CA GLU A 323 -9.09 -19.95 19.60
C GLU A 323 -8.80 -20.27 18.13
N TRP A 324 -8.48 -19.26 17.33
CA TRP A 324 -8.07 -19.43 15.93
C TRP A 324 -6.81 -20.30 15.83
N PHE A 325 -5.81 -20.06 16.67
CA PHE A 325 -4.57 -20.82 16.69
C PHE A 325 -4.79 -22.31 17.06
N ASN A 326 -5.62 -22.59 18.06
CA ASN A 326 -5.92 -23.96 18.46
C ASN A 326 -6.65 -24.73 17.36
N THR A 327 -7.60 -24.08 16.68
CA THR A 327 -8.28 -24.65 15.51
C THR A 327 -7.28 -24.99 14.39
N GLY A 328 -6.34 -24.09 14.10
CA GLY A 328 -5.27 -24.33 13.14
C GLY A 328 -4.40 -25.53 13.51
N ILE A 329 -4.05 -25.69 14.79
CA ILE A 329 -3.30 -26.87 15.29
C ILE A 329 -4.10 -28.16 15.13
N GLU A 330 -5.42 -28.15 15.35
CA GLU A 330 -6.25 -29.34 15.14
C GLU A 330 -6.32 -29.75 13.68
N ILE A 331 -6.43 -28.79 12.76
CA ILE A 331 -6.39 -29.03 11.31
C ILE A 331 -5.03 -29.62 10.95
N LEU A 332 -3.94 -29.02 11.44
CA LEU A 332 -2.57 -29.46 11.17
C LEU A 332 -2.30 -30.88 11.65
N LYS A 333 -2.88 -31.30 12.79
CA LYS A 333 -2.80 -32.69 13.27
C LYS A 333 -3.53 -33.68 12.37
N LYS A 334 -4.59 -33.25 11.67
CA LYS A 334 -5.37 -34.09 10.75
C LYS A 334 -4.72 -34.16 9.37
N ASP A 335 -4.32 -33.01 8.82
CA ASP A 335 -3.67 -32.87 7.52
C ASP A 335 -2.61 -31.76 7.57
N LEU A 336 -1.37 -32.14 7.26
CA LEU A 336 -0.21 -31.25 7.32
C LEU A 336 -0.31 -30.12 6.27
N THR A 337 -0.80 -30.42 5.08
CA THR A 337 -0.84 -29.44 3.96
C THR A 337 -1.93 -28.40 4.17
N LEU A 338 -3.13 -28.84 4.56
CA LEU A 338 -4.24 -27.95 4.89
C LEU A 338 -3.91 -27.10 6.13
N GLY A 339 -3.23 -27.67 7.11
CA GLY A 339 -2.76 -26.93 8.29
C GLY A 339 -1.73 -25.86 7.95
N GLU A 340 -0.79 -26.13 7.03
CA GLU A 340 0.18 -25.13 6.56
C GLU A 340 -0.50 -23.94 5.85
N LEU A 341 -1.48 -24.22 4.99
CA LEU A 341 -2.25 -23.19 4.29
C LEU A 341 -3.15 -22.39 5.24
N PHE A 342 -3.72 -23.00 6.29
CA PHE A 342 -4.57 -22.32 7.26
C PHE A 342 -3.88 -21.12 7.92
N PHE A 343 -2.60 -21.28 8.30
CA PHE A 343 -1.80 -20.22 8.91
C PHE A 343 -1.35 -19.13 7.93
N LEU A 344 -1.60 -19.29 6.63
CA LEU A 344 -1.33 -18.30 5.60
C LEU A 344 -2.52 -17.33 5.40
N ILE A 345 -3.64 -17.54 6.11
CA ILE A 345 -4.90 -16.78 6.03
C ILE A 345 -5.59 -16.84 4.65
N GLU A 346 -4.93 -17.25 3.58
CA GLU A 346 -5.52 -17.38 2.24
C GLU A 346 -6.63 -18.45 2.16
N THR A 347 -6.68 -19.40 3.07
CA THR A 347 -7.75 -20.41 3.06
C THR A 347 -9.09 -19.81 3.48
N GLU A 348 -10.14 -20.14 2.73
CA GLU A 348 -11.52 -19.77 3.04
C GLU A 348 -11.91 -20.12 4.48
N GLN A 349 -11.49 -21.28 4.99
CA GLN A 349 -11.74 -21.69 6.39
C GLN A 349 -11.11 -20.77 7.43
N SER A 350 -9.89 -20.27 7.16
CA SER A 350 -9.20 -19.34 8.06
C SER A 350 -9.85 -17.96 8.02
N GLN A 351 -10.21 -17.47 6.82
CA GLN A 351 -10.90 -16.19 6.65
C GLN A 351 -12.29 -16.22 7.29
N LEU A 352 -13.08 -17.27 7.07
CA LEU A 352 -14.38 -17.43 7.70
C LEU A 352 -14.26 -17.44 9.23
N LEU A 353 -13.27 -18.14 9.78
CA LEU A 353 -13.08 -18.17 11.23
C LEU A 353 -12.64 -16.80 11.77
N ILE A 354 -11.72 -16.11 11.10
CA ILE A 354 -11.32 -14.74 11.46
C ILE A 354 -12.52 -13.81 11.41
N ASP A 355 -13.34 -13.89 10.37
CA ASP A 355 -14.52 -13.06 10.19
C ASP A 355 -15.57 -13.33 11.27
N THR A 356 -15.79 -14.60 11.64
CA THR A 356 -16.71 -14.95 12.73
C THR A 356 -16.22 -14.47 14.09
N LEU A 357 -14.90 -14.46 14.31
CA LEU A 357 -14.29 -14.00 15.54
C LEU A 357 -14.04 -12.48 15.55
N SER A 358 -14.07 -11.80 14.40
CA SER A 358 -13.82 -10.36 14.31
C SER A 358 -14.90 -9.55 15.04
N PHE A 359 -14.49 -8.47 15.72
CA PHE A 359 -15.40 -7.57 16.44
C PHE A 359 -15.83 -6.36 15.61
N SER A 360 -15.24 -6.15 14.42
CA SER A 360 -15.60 -5.09 13.48
C SER A 360 -16.93 -5.37 12.79
N VAL A 361 -17.67 -4.30 12.47
CA VAL A 361 -18.88 -4.37 11.62
C VAL A 361 -18.60 -3.59 10.34
N ASP A 362 -18.98 -4.18 9.22
CA ASP A 362 -18.76 -3.67 7.86
C ASP A 362 -20.13 -3.41 7.22
N ILE A 363 -20.34 -2.18 6.74
CA ILE A 363 -21.62 -1.77 6.18
C ILE A 363 -21.96 -2.48 4.88
N GLU A 364 -20.97 -2.88 4.07
CA GLU A 364 -21.24 -3.56 2.79
C GLU A 364 -21.95 -4.91 3.00
N ARG A 365 -21.63 -5.59 4.12
CA ARG A 365 -22.24 -6.87 4.49
C ARG A 365 -23.67 -6.69 5.00
N GLU A 366 -23.91 -5.64 5.78
CA GLU A 366 -25.18 -5.39 6.46
C GLU A 366 -26.08 -4.39 5.69
N LYS A 367 -25.66 -3.97 4.48
CA LYS A 367 -26.35 -2.95 3.67
C LYS A 367 -27.81 -3.28 3.43
N GLU A 368 -28.12 -4.51 3.04
CA GLU A 368 -29.50 -4.95 2.78
C GLU A 368 -30.36 -4.91 4.05
N LEU A 369 -29.78 -5.29 5.19
CA LEU A 369 -30.48 -5.25 6.47
C LEU A 369 -30.80 -3.81 6.87
N PHE A 370 -29.83 -2.90 6.75
CA PHE A 370 -30.06 -1.50 7.05
C PHE A 370 -31.00 -0.84 6.04
N LYS A 371 -30.96 -1.23 4.76
CA LYS A 371 -31.88 -0.71 3.72
C LYS A 371 -33.33 -1.00 4.11
N ILE A 372 -33.62 -2.26 4.44
CA ILE A 372 -34.94 -2.68 4.91
C ILE A 372 -35.31 -1.97 6.21
N TYR A 373 -34.36 -1.83 7.13
CA TYR A 373 -34.57 -1.16 8.41
C TYR A 373 -34.94 0.32 8.24
N CYS A 374 -34.17 1.10 7.49
CA CYS A 374 -34.40 2.53 7.26
C CYS A 374 -35.66 2.79 6.40
N ALA A 375 -35.92 1.95 5.40
CA ALA A 375 -37.15 2.02 4.61
C ALA A 375 -38.39 1.74 5.46
N ALA A 376 -38.29 0.79 6.42
CA ALA A 376 -39.38 0.50 7.34
C ALA A 376 -39.65 1.63 8.36
N LEU A 377 -38.64 2.41 8.72
CA LEU A 377 -38.79 3.57 9.61
C LEU A 377 -39.42 4.76 8.88
N SER A 378 -38.83 5.18 7.75
CA SER A 378 -39.27 6.38 7.03
C SER A 378 -40.53 6.17 6.18
N GLY A 379 -40.83 4.93 5.78
CA GLY A 379 -41.86 4.62 4.79
C GLY A 379 -41.51 5.06 3.36
N LYS A 380 -40.29 5.55 3.12
CA LYS A 380 -39.73 5.90 1.80
C LYS A 380 -38.68 4.85 1.39
N ASP A 381 -38.45 4.69 0.09
CA ASP A 381 -37.36 3.82 -0.38
C ASP A 381 -36.04 4.59 -0.22
N LEU A 382 -35.17 4.09 0.65
CA LEU A 382 -33.90 4.72 1.00
C LEU A 382 -32.74 3.83 0.56
N GLU A 383 -31.75 4.41 -0.08
CA GLU A 383 -30.49 3.73 -0.38
C GLU A 383 -29.48 3.87 0.75
N ILE A 384 -28.58 2.89 0.87
CA ILE A 384 -27.47 2.94 1.82
C ILE A 384 -26.17 2.79 1.08
N GLN A 385 -25.24 3.71 1.34
CA GLN A 385 -23.93 3.74 0.71
C GLN A 385 -22.84 4.02 1.75
N SER A 386 -21.59 3.71 1.39
CA SER A 386 -20.42 4.05 2.22
C SER A 386 -20.10 5.53 2.07
N SER A 387 -19.78 6.22 3.16
CA SER A 387 -19.27 7.60 3.16
C SER A 387 -17.95 7.75 2.38
N GLU A 388 -17.17 6.68 2.19
CA GLU A 388 -15.96 6.72 1.36
C GLU A 388 -16.26 7.05 -0.11
N LYS A 389 -17.45 6.69 -0.61
CA LYS A 389 -17.86 7.02 -1.99
C LYS A 389 -18.03 8.53 -2.21
N LEU A 390 -18.33 9.30 -1.16
CA LEU A 390 -18.41 10.75 -1.24
C LEU A 390 -17.02 11.38 -1.37
N VAL A 391 -16.02 10.78 -0.71
CA VAL A 391 -14.61 11.19 -0.81
C VAL A 391 -14.03 10.81 -2.18
N GLU A 392 -14.37 9.62 -2.69
CA GLU A 392 -13.98 9.19 -4.05
C GLU A 392 -14.54 10.12 -5.15
N LYS A 393 -15.69 10.77 -4.89
CA LYS A 393 -16.31 11.77 -5.79
C LYS A 393 -15.72 13.19 -5.66
N GLU A 394 -14.64 13.38 -4.89
CA GLU A 394 -13.99 14.69 -4.67
C GLU A 394 -14.94 15.80 -4.19
N ILE A 395 -16.01 15.46 -3.46
CA ILE A 395 -16.83 16.45 -2.74
C ILE A 395 -16.06 16.79 -1.46
N GLY A 396 -15.07 17.68 -1.61
CA GLY A 396 -13.97 17.93 -0.66
C GLY A 396 -14.32 18.53 0.71
N TRP A 397 -15.54 18.34 1.20
CA TRP A 397 -16.07 18.96 2.42
C TRP A 397 -16.60 17.94 3.44
N LEU A 398 -16.66 16.65 3.09
CA LEU A 398 -17.27 15.59 3.91
C LEU A 398 -16.21 14.65 4.50
N ASP A 399 -16.26 14.42 5.82
CA ASP A 399 -15.38 13.45 6.47
C ASP A 399 -15.83 12.01 6.15
N SER A 400 -14.90 11.19 5.64
CA SER A 400 -15.08 9.75 5.44
C SER A 400 -15.62 8.99 6.67
N ASN A 401 -15.42 9.53 7.88
CA ASN A 401 -15.79 8.88 9.13
C ASN A 401 -17.15 9.31 9.67
N LEU A 402 -17.82 10.30 9.06
CA LEU A 402 -19.10 10.81 9.50
C LEU A 402 -20.23 10.32 8.59
N ALA A 403 -21.40 10.13 9.19
CA ALA A 403 -22.60 9.78 8.45
C ALA A 403 -23.27 11.04 7.92
N THR A 404 -23.87 10.95 6.74
CA THR A 404 -24.66 12.05 6.16
C THR A 404 -25.85 11.50 5.39
N THR A 405 -26.80 12.36 5.02
CA THR A 405 -28.03 11.99 4.34
C THR A 405 -28.40 13.02 3.29
N GLU A 406 -28.73 12.55 2.10
CA GLU A 406 -29.15 13.37 0.96
C GLU A 406 -30.66 13.23 0.70
N GLY A 407 -31.45 12.84 1.71
CA GLY A 407 -32.90 12.67 1.61
C GLY A 407 -33.35 11.32 1.02
N THR A 408 -32.61 10.79 0.05
CA THR A 408 -32.87 9.46 -0.58
C THR A 408 -31.78 8.44 -0.30
N THR A 409 -30.54 8.90 -0.10
CA THR A 409 -29.40 8.04 0.23
C THR A 409 -28.85 8.40 1.59
N ILE A 410 -28.65 7.39 2.43
CA ILE A 410 -27.96 7.50 3.71
C ILE A 410 -26.54 6.97 3.53
N PHE A 411 -25.56 7.82 3.83
CA PHE A 411 -24.15 7.48 3.82
C PHE A 411 -23.69 7.16 5.24
N LEU A 412 -23.11 5.97 5.41
CA LEU A 412 -22.60 5.49 6.69
C LEU A 412 -21.11 5.14 6.55
N PRO A 413 -20.33 5.24 7.65
CA PRO A 413 -18.93 4.77 7.66
C PRO A 413 -18.79 3.34 7.14
N GLN A 414 -17.70 3.04 6.43
CA GLN A 414 -17.50 1.69 5.87
C GLN A 414 -17.32 0.64 6.98
N THR A 415 -16.43 0.92 7.94
CA THR A 415 -16.11 -0.02 9.03
C THR A 415 -16.06 0.67 10.39
N VAL A 416 -16.59 -0.02 11.42
CA VAL A 416 -16.58 0.48 12.80
C VAL A 416 -15.89 -0.52 13.73
N LYS A 417 -14.96 0.01 14.54
CA LYS A 417 -14.15 -0.72 15.53
C LYS A 417 -14.16 -0.06 16.91
N ARG A 418 -15.20 0.70 17.23
CA ARG A 418 -15.24 1.58 18.42
C ARG A 418 -15.30 0.82 19.74
N PHE A 419 -16.06 -0.27 19.76
CA PHE A 419 -16.34 -1.07 20.95
C PHE A 419 -15.69 -2.44 20.88
N SER A 420 -15.49 -3.05 22.06
CA SER A 420 -14.83 -4.35 22.21
C SER A 420 -15.71 -5.53 21.78
N THR A 421 -17.00 -5.29 21.52
CA THR A 421 -17.94 -6.31 21.07
C THR A 421 -18.62 -5.92 19.76
N LYS A 422 -18.81 -6.91 18.87
CA LYS A 422 -19.54 -6.75 17.61
C LYS A 422 -20.97 -6.23 17.83
N LYS A 423 -21.61 -6.63 18.93
CA LYS A 423 -22.97 -6.22 19.27
C LYS A 423 -23.07 -4.72 19.54
N GLU A 424 -22.11 -4.16 20.29
CA GLU A 424 -22.06 -2.72 20.59
C GLU A 424 -21.72 -1.91 19.32
N ASN A 425 -20.79 -2.40 18.48
CA ASN A 425 -20.49 -1.78 17.18
C ASN A 425 -21.71 -1.78 16.24
N PHE A 426 -22.49 -2.87 16.22
CA PHE A 426 -23.72 -2.95 15.43
C PHE A 426 -24.82 -2.02 15.97
N ALA A 427 -24.97 -1.95 17.30
CA ALA A 427 -25.92 -1.04 17.95
C ALA A 427 -25.60 0.42 17.62
N TRP A 428 -24.32 0.79 17.57
CA TRP A 428 -23.88 2.12 17.16
C TRP A 428 -24.30 2.45 15.72
N TYR A 429 -24.02 1.57 14.75
CA TYR A 429 -24.48 1.77 13.36
C TYR A 429 -25.99 1.94 13.27
N LYS A 430 -26.74 1.14 14.05
CA LYS A 430 -28.19 1.22 14.08
C LYS A 430 -28.68 2.57 14.61
N VAL A 431 -28.04 3.12 15.63
CA VAL A 431 -28.38 4.46 16.17
C VAL A 431 -28.15 5.53 15.11
N ILE A 432 -27.01 5.52 14.43
CA ILE A 432 -26.69 6.49 13.38
C ILE A 432 -27.67 6.39 12.22
N ALA A 433 -27.88 5.19 11.69
CA ALA A 433 -28.83 4.95 10.61
C ALA A 433 -30.24 5.45 10.99
N THR A 434 -30.66 5.24 12.24
CA THR A 434 -31.95 5.74 12.74
C THR A 434 -31.98 7.27 12.83
N HIS A 435 -30.91 7.92 13.29
CA HIS A 435 -30.84 9.38 13.35
C HIS A 435 -30.91 10.01 11.95
N GLN A 436 -30.10 9.50 11.01
CA GLN A 436 -30.09 9.97 9.61
C GLN A 436 -31.45 9.76 8.94
N THR A 437 -32.09 8.61 9.18
CA THR A 437 -33.45 8.35 8.69
C THR A 437 -34.48 9.28 9.32
N GLY A 438 -34.25 9.70 10.56
CA GLY A 438 -35.10 10.65 11.28
C GLY A 438 -35.21 12.02 10.59
N HIS A 439 -34.16 12.47 9.89
CA HIS A 439 -34.23 13.71 9.10
C HIS A 439 -35.27 13.60 7.96
N VAL A 440 -35.32 12.43 7.31
CA VAL A 440 -36.29 12.15 6.23
C VAL A 440 -37.70 11.99 6.80
N GLU A 441 -37.85 11.19 7.86
CA GLU A 441 -39.15 10.83 8.43
C GLU A 441 -39.85 12.03 9.11
N PHE A 442 -39.10 12.85 9.84
CA PHE A 442 -39.64 13.97 10.60
C PHE A 442 -39.61 15.30 9.83
N GLY A 443 -39.37 15.24 8.51
CA GLY A 443 -39.56 16.33 7.57
C GLY A 443 -38.50 17.43 7.62
N SER A 444 -37.25 17.12 8.02
CA SER A 444 -36.14 18.08 8.09
C SER A 444 -35.89 18.81 6.77
N PHE A 445 -36.07 18.11 5.64
CA PHE A 445 -35.88 18.65 4.29
C PHE A 445 -37.11 19.37 3.73
N GLU A 446 -38.25 19.31 4.41
CA GLU A 446 -39.52 19.92 3.96
C GLU A 446 -39.68 21.36 4.49
N PHE A 447 -38.58 22.00 4.90
CA PHE A 447 -38.60 23.36 5.46
C PHE A 447 -39.15 24.34 4.44
N ASN A 448 -40.27 24.98 4.77
CA ASN A 448 -40.84 26.02 3.91
C ASN A 448 -40.81 27.37 4.63
N PHE A 449 -40.29 28.40 3.95
CA PHE A 449 -40.15 29.72 4.54
C PHE A 449 -41.52 30.34 4.87
N GLU A 450 -42.54 30.09 4.05
CA GLU A 450 -43.91 30.62 4.17
C GLU A 450 -44.80 29.83 5.14
N ARG A 451 -44.36 28.65 5.58
CA ARG A 451 -45.10 27.83 6.53
C ARG A 451 -44.96 28.39 7.94
N LYS A 452 -46.11 28.53 8.62
CA LYS A 452 -46.18 29.07 9.98
C LYS A 452 -45.62 28.08 11.01
N SER A 453 -44.88 28.59 11.98
CA SER A 453 -44.44 27.84 13.16
C SER A 453 -45.62 27.39 14.03
N SER A 454 -45.43 26.30 14.77
CA SER A 454 -46.45 25.71 15.64
C SER A 454 -46.31 26.13 17.11
N LEU A 455 -45.09 26.48 17.53
CA LEU A 455 -44.71 26.78 18.92
C LEU A 455 -44.31 28.24 19.15
N PHE A 456 -43.95 28.97 18.10
CA PHE A 456 -43.44 30.35 18.16
C PHE A 456 -44.29 31.30 17.31
N PHE A 457 -44.17 32.61 17.53
CA PHE A 457 -44.60 33.61 16.57
C PHE A 457 -43.58 33.75 15.43
N ASP A 458 -44.07 33.85 14.20
CA ASP A 458 -43.25 33.92 13.00
C ASP A 458 -42.51 35.28 12.89
N LEU A 459 -41.22 35.32 13.24
CA LEU A 459 -40.37 36.50 13.08
C LEU A 459 -39.64 36.52 11.73
N ARG A 460 -39.45 35.35 11.10
CA ARG A 460 -38.76 35.18 9.81
C ARG A 460 -39.28 36.14 8.72
N PHE A 461 -40.60 36.30 8.62
CA PHE A 461 -41.23 37.18 7.62
C PHE A 461 -40.93 38.66 7.81
N GLN A 462 -40.90 39.10 9.07
CA GLN A 462 -40.74 40.51 9.41
C GLN A 462 -39.29 40.94 9.23
N LEU A 463 -38.33 40.06 9.55
CA LEU A 463 -36.90 40.31 9.39
C LEU A 463 -36.47 40.39 7.91
N LEU A 464 -37.05 39.56 7.04
CA LEU A 464 -36.78 39.63 5.60
C LEU A 464 -37.27 40.95 4.97
N ASN A 465 -38.42 41.46 5.40
CA ASN A 465 -38.95 42.74 4.95
C ASN A 465 -38.03 43.91 5.36
N LEU A 466 -37.42 43.84 6.55
CA LEU A 466 -36.48 44.85 7.02
C LEU A 466 -35.18 44.90 6.20
N LYS A 467 -34.67 43.75 5.74
CA LYS A 467 -33.49 43.67 4.85
C LYS A 467 -33.80 44.03 3.39
N SER A 468 -35.01 43.79 2.89
CA SER A 468 -35.38 44.10 1.49
C SER A 468 -35.67 45.58 1.22
N GLU A 469 -36.11 46.34 2.24
CA GLU A 469 -36.21 47.82 2.16
C GLU A 469 -34.85 48.52 1.99
N GLU A 470 -33.72 47.81 2.14
CA GLU A 470 -32.37 48.35 1.92
C GLU A 470 -31.96 48.47 0.44
N ASN A 471 -32.54 47.69 -0.47
CA ASN A 471 -32.10 47.62 -1.87
C ASN A 471 -32.78 48.63 -2.82
N ILE A 472 -33.59 49.56 -2.31
CA ILE A 472 -34.46 50.42 -3.14
C ILE A 472 -33.87 51.81 -3.45
N ASP A 473 -32.78 52.25 -2.82
CA ASP A 473 -32.19 53.58 -3.12
C ASP A 473 -30.77 53.53 -3.69
N ASP A 474 -30.61 54.24 -4.82
CA ASP A 474 -29.39 54.61 -5.57
C ASP A 474 -28.82 53.63 -6.63
N THR A 475 -29.49 53.47 -7.77
CA THR A 475 -29.14 54.15 -9.05
C THR A 475 -29.73 53.48 -10.30
N LEU A 476 -30.46 54.31 -11.07
CA LEU A 476 -30.77 54.20 -12.51
C LEU A 476 -31.77 53.13 -12.99
N LYS A 477 -32.76 53.65 -13.71
CA LYS A 477 -33.71 52.97 -14.59
C LYS A 477 -32.95 52.15 -15.63
N ASP A 478 -32.92 50.84 -15.46
CA ASP A 478 -32.99 49.89 -16.56
C ASP A 478 -34.02 48.81 -16.22
N THR A 479 -35.00 48.69 -17.10
CA THR A 479 -36.03 47.65 -17.10
C THR A 479 -35.39 46.30 -17.44
N ASN A 480 -35.70 45.27 -16.63
CA ASN A 480 -35.37 43.84 -16.76
C ASN A 480 -34.08 43.33 -16.06
N LYS A 481 -34.05 43.38 -14.72
CA LYS A 481 -33.36 42.35 -13.90
C LYS A 481 -34.22 42.07 -12.67
N ASP A 482 -35.09 41.06 -12.79
CA ASP A 482 -35.93 40.58 -11.71
C ASP A 482 -35.07 39.90 -10.61
N SER A 483 -35.41 40.20 -9.35
CA SER A 483 -35.12 39.52 -8.07
C SER A 483 -33.88 38.62 -7.94
N LYS A 484 -33.02 38.86 -6.93
CA LYS A 484 -32.14 37.81 -6.36
C LYS A 484 -32.98 36.55 -6.11
N SER A 485 -32.83 35.51 -6.93
CA SER A 485 -33.50 34.23 -6.73
C SER A 485 -32.75 33.47 -5.65
N TYR A 486 -33.35 33.33 -4.47
CA TYR A 486 -32.87 32.38 -3.47
C TYR A 486 -33.22 30.98 -3.95
N LEU A 487 -32.26 30.06 -3.93
CA LEU A 487 -32.42 28.72 -4.49
C LEU A 487 -33.22 27.78 -3.56
N THR A 488 -32.98 27.86 -2.25
CA THR A 488 -33.71 27.09 -1.24
C THR A 488 -34.31 28.00 -0.17
N ASP A 489 -35.39 27.55 0.45
CA ASP A 489 -36.01 28.31 1.54
C ASP A 489 -35.09 28.44 2.77
N ILE A 490 -34.21 27.46 3.02
CA ILE A 490 -33.22 27.54 4.09
C ILE A 490 -32.11 28.55 3.78
N SER A 491 -31.65 28.68 2.52
CA SER A 491 -30.69 29.74 2.13
C SER A 491 -31.29 31.14 2.33
N LYS A 492 -32.58 31.29 1.99
CA LYS A 492 -33.36 32.50 2.23
C LYS A 492 -33.48 32.82 3.73
N PHE A 493 -33.53 31.79 4.58
CA PHE A 493 -33.52 31.93 6.03
C PHE A 493 -32.14 32.30 6.59
N LEU A 494 -31.06 31.63 6.18
CA LEU A 494 -29.72 31.88 6.71
C LEU A 494 -29.20 33.27 6.33
N ASN A 495 -29.63 33.82 5.19
CA ASN A 495 -29.30 35.20 4.78
C ASN A 495 -29.94 36.29 5.69
N ILE A 496 -30.82 35.93 6.62
CA ILE A 496 -31.34 36.87 7.62
C ILE A 496 -30.23 37.28 8.60
N PHE A 497 -29.25 36.42 8.86
CA PHE A 497 -28.20 36.63 9.85
C PHE A 497 -26.96 37.31 9.27
N ASP A 498 -26.14 37.92 10.13
CA ASP A 498 -24.87 38.53 9.74
C ASP A 498 -23.72 37.52 9.83
N ASP A 499 -23.75 36.65 10.85
CA ASP A 499 -22.91 35.47 10.99
C ASP A 499 -23.73 34.22 10.62
N SER A 500 -23.68 33.84 9.35
CA SER A 500 -24.43 32.69 8.82
C SER A 500 -23.94 31.36 9.39
N LYS A 501 -22.66 31.28 9.80
CA LYS A 501 -22.05 30.08 10.37
C LYS A 501 -22.59 29.79 11.77
N LEU A 502 -22.63 30.80 12.64
CA LEU A 502 -23.26 30.66 13.96
C LEU A 502 -24.74 30.29 13.84
N ALA A 503 -25.47 30.89 12.89
CA ALA A 503 -26.87 30.56 12.66
C ALA A 503 -27.08 29.12 12.18
N LEU A 504 -26.20 28.62 11.30
CA LEU A 504 -26.20 27.24 10.83
C LEU A 504 -25.94 26.26 11.98
N ASP A 505 -24.91 26.49 12.80
CA ASP A 505 -24.56 25.63 13.94
C ASP A 505 -25.69 25.57 14.98
N ILE A 506 -26.38 26.68 15.24
CA ILE A 506 -27.56 26.70 16.11
C ILE A 506 -28.70 25.89 15.48
N PHE A 507 -28.95 26.05 14.18
CA PHE A 507 -30.01 25.34 13.47
C PHE A 507 -29.78 23.82 13.48
N THR A 508 -28.56 23.36 13.13
CA THR A 508 -28.21 21.93 13.12
C THR A 508 -28.32 21.31 14.51
N LEU A 509 -27.90 22.03 15.55
CA LEU A 509 -28.03 21.61 16.95
C LEU A 509 -29.50 21.40 17.36
N LEU A 510 -30.34 22.40 17.11
CA LEU A 510 -31.75 22.36 17.48
C LEU A 510 -32.50 21.30 16.68
N GLU A 511 -32.17 21.14 15.40
CA GLU A 511 -32.77 20.13 14.54
C GLU A 511 -32.41 18.72 15.01
N ALA A 512 -31.15 18.47 15.34
CA ALA A 512 -30.74 17.19 15.90
C ALA A 512 -31.41 16.91 17.26
N SER A 513 -31.61 17.94 18.10
CA SER A 513 -32.37 17.81 19.35
C SER A 513 -33.83 17.41 19.11
N ARG A 514 -34.48 18.02 18.12
CA ARG A 514 -35.85 17.69 17.69
C ARG A 514 -35.94 16.22 17.24
N ILE A 515 -34.98 15.77 16.44
CA ILE A 515 -34.93 14.39 15.91
C ILE A 515 -34.65 13.40 17.03
N ASP A 516 -33.64 13.64 17.87
CA ASP A 516 -33.33 12.78 19.03
C ASP A 516 -34.57 12.53 19.88
N ARG A 517 -35.31 13.60 20.19
CA ARG A 517 -36.51 13.51 21.01
C ARG A 517 -37.63 12.74 20.31
N LYS A 518 -37.84 12.95 19.00
CA LYS A 518 -38.84 12.22 18.22
C LYS A 518 -38.51 10.74 18.12
N VAL A 519 -37.25 10.39 17.81
CA VAL A 519 -36.77 9.00 17.77
C VAL A 519 -36.99 8.31 19.12
N LEU A 520 -36.55 8.93 20.23
CA LEU A 520 -36.68 8.34 21.57
C LEU A 520 -38.15 8.15 22.01
N ASN A 521 -39.08 8.95 21.49
CA ASN A 521 -40.50 8.85 21.79
C ASN A 521 -41.23 7.83 20.91
N VAL A 522 -41.00 7.88 19.59
CA VAL A 522 -41.67 7.01 18.60
C VAL A 522 -41.09 5.60 18.66
N TYR A 523 -39.76 5.47 18.69
CA TYR A 523 -39.04 4.21 18.57
C TYR A 523 -38.49 3.71 19.91
N ARG A 524 -39.40 3.23 20.78
CA ARG A 524 -39.03 2.75 22.12
C ARG A 524 -38.05 1.57 22.12
N GLY A 525 -37.94 0.81 21.03
CA GLY A 525 -37.09 -0.38 20.91
C GLY A 525 -35.60 -0.09 20.73
N ILE A 526 -35.22 1.08 20.23
CA ILE A 526 -33.80 1.48 20.09
C ILE A 526 -33.32 2.34 21.26
N ARG A 527 -34.22 2.75 22.15
CA ARG A 527 -33.96 3.74 23.19
C ARG A 527 -32.73 3.43 24.06
N ASP A 528 -32.55 2.19 24.48
CA ASP A 528 -31.43 1.82 25.35
C ASP A 528 -30.09 1.95 24.59
N ASP A 529 -30.01 1.41 23.38
CA ASP A 529 -28.85 1.54 22.49
C ASP A 529 -28.56 3.02 22.18
N TYR A 530 -29.59 3.81 21.93
CA TYR A 530 -29.50 5.26 21.64
C TYR A 530 -28.92 6.05 22.81
N LEU A 531 -29.41 5.79 24.03
CA LEU A 531 -28.91 6.44 25.25
C LEU A 531 -27.47 6.03 25.56
N ASP A 532 -27.08 4.80 25.27
CA ASP A 532 -25.70 4.34 25.48
C ASP A 532 -24.73 4.97 24.47
N VAL A 533 -25.14 5.12 23.21
CA VAL A 533 -24.37 5.87 22.20
C VAL A 533 -24.25 7.35 22.59
N GLN A 534 -25.33 7.98 23.04
CA GLN A 534 -25.33 9.36 23.55
C GLN A 534 -24.35 9.57 24.71
N LYS A 535 -24.32 8.65 25.69
CA LYS A 535 -23.32 8.68 26.78
C LYS A 535 -21.90 8.56 26.23
N SER A 536 -21.68 7.70 25.24
CA SER A 536 -20.36 7.51 24.64
C SER A 536 -19.87 8.75 23.89
N ALA A 537 -20.78 9.51 23.27
CA ALA A 537 -20.48 10.75 22.54
C ALA A 537 -20.04 11.91 23.46
N LEU A 538 -20.34 11.83 24.76
CA LEU A 538 -19.94 12.83 25.76
C LEU A 538 -18.51 12.62 26.29
N ILE A 539 -17.90 11.44 26.10
CA ILE A 539 -16.60 11.09 26.71
C ILE A 539 -15.43 11.89 26.12
N ASN A 540 -15.46 12.15 24.81
CA ASN A 540 -14.34 12.75 24.06
C ASN A 540 -14.60 14.23 23.65
N ARG A 541 -15.47 14.92 24.39
CA ARG A 541 -15.82 16.34 24.14
C ARG A 541 -14.75 17.31 24.70
N PRO A 542 -14.55 18.50 24.11
CA PRO A 542 -13.57 19.48 24.56
C PRO A 542 -13.89 19.98 25.97
N LYS A 543 -12.92 20.53 26.72
CA LYS A 543 -13.27 21.16 28.01
C LYS A 543 -13.85 22.55 27.76
N ILE A 544 -14.98 22.86 28.40
CA ILE A 544 -15.69 24.14 28.27
C ILE A 544 -14.78 25.31 28.70
N GLU A 545 -13.87 25.06 29.65
CA GLU A 545 -12.89 26.02 30.17
C GLU A 545 -11.82 26.44 29.13
N GLU A 546 -11.62 25.63 28.08
CA GLU A 546 -10.58 25.84 27.06
C GLU A 546 -11.13 26.54 25.80
N LEU A 547 -12.44 26.84 25.77
CA LEU A 547 -13.14 27.42 24.62
C LEU A 547 -13.46 28.91 24.83
N PRO A 548 -13.43 29.72 23.75
CA PRO A 548 -14.02 31.06 23.74
C PRO A 548 -15.48 31.07 24.20
N THR A 549 -15.94 32.20 24.74
CA THR A 549 -17.28 32.35 25.34
C THR A 549 -18.46 31.93 24.44
N ARG A 550 -18.50 32.29 23.14
CA ARG A 550 -19.61 31.86 22.25
C ARG A 550 -19.55 30.36 21.98
N GLU A 551 -18.36 29.83 21.72
CA GLU A 551 -18.13 28.40 21.45
C GLU A 551 -18.45 27.53 22.67
N ALA A 552 -18.05 27.99 23.87
CA ALA A 552 -18.38 27.37 25.14
C ALA A 552 -19.89 27.30 25.37
N LEU A 553 -20.64 28.36 25.03
CA LEU A 553 -22.11 28.38 25.15
C LEU A 553 -22.79 27.42 24.17
N VAL A 554 -22.32 27.36 22.91
CA VAL A 554 -22.84 26.39 21.92
C VAL A 554 -22.54 24.96 22.36
N GLU A 555 -21.33 24.67 22.85
CA GLU A 555 -20.96 23.35 23.39
C GLU A 555 -21.80 22.97 24.63
N ILE A 556 -22.16 23.93 25.50
CA ILE A 556 -23.11 23.70 26.61
C ILE A 556 -24.49 23.28 26.06
N LEU A 557 -24.98 23.94 25.01
CA LEU A 557 -26.24 23.57 24.36
C LEU A 557 -26.17 22.18 23.71
N ILE A 558 -25.03 21.80 23.10
CA ILE A 558 -24.84 20.46 22.55
C ILE A 558 -24.93 19.41 23.66
N ARG A 559 -24.21 19.58 24.77
CA ARG A 559 -24.26 18.67 25.92
C ARG A 559 -25.66 18.52 26.50
N TYR A 560 -26.35 19.65 26.63
CA TYR A 560 -27.73 19.68 27.12
C TYR A 560 -28.68 18.94 26.18
N SER A 561 -28.57 19.17 24.86
CA SER A 561 -29.39 18.48 23.86
C SER A 561 -29.18 16.96 23.84
N ILE A 562 -27.95 16.48 24.11
CA ILE A 562 -27.64 15.05 24.16
C ILE A 562 -28.19 14.41 25.44
N ASN A 563 -27.99 15.06 26.59
CA ASN A 563 -28.47 14.55 27.86
C ASN A 563 -28.87 15.69 28.81
N PRO A 564 -30.17 16.01 28.89
CA PRO A 564 -30.69 17.06 29.78
C PRO A 564 -30.45 16.80 31.28
N ASN A 565 -30.17 15.54 31.66
CA ASN A 565 -29.90 15.16 33.05
C ASN A 565 -28.41 15.24 33.43
N LEU A 566 -27.55 15.65 32.49
CA LEU A 566 -26.11 15.76 32.73
C LEU A 566 -25.81 16.98 33.61
N LYS A 567 -24.99 16.80 34.64
CA LYS A 567 -24.44 17.94 35.39
C LYS A 567 -23.37 18.62 34.54
N VAL A 568 -23.62 19.86 34.15
CA VAL A 568 -22.69 20.65 33.33
C VAL A 568 -22.16 21.81 34.17
N ASN A 569 -20.84 22.01 34.16
CA ASN A 569 -20.21 23.19 34.73
C ASN A 569 -20.47 24.39 33.83
N ILE A 570 -21.14 25.40 34.37
CA ILE A 570 -21.59 26.58 33.62
C ILE A 570 -20.91 27.83 34.19
N PRO A 571 -20.46 28.79 33.36
CA PRO A 571 -19.99 30.08 33.84
C PRO A 571 -21.07 30.84 34.62
N SER A 572 -20.79 31.22 35.87
CA SER A 572 -21.75 31.86 36.78
C SER A 572 -22.34 33.18 36.23
N LYS A 573 -21.53 33.93 35.45
CA LYS A 573 -21.89 35.17 34.77
C LYS A 573 -23.03 35.02 33.75
N TYR A 574 -23.11 33.89 33.05
CA TYR A 574 -24.09 33.64 31.98
C TYR A 574 -25.25 32.71 32.42
N LYS A 575 -25.38 32.45 33.72
CA LYS A 575 -26.35 31.51 34.27
C LYS A 575 -27.80 31.77 33.84
N ASP A 576 -28.26 33.01 33.92
CA ASP A 576 -29.64 33.37 33.56
C ASP A 576 -29.86 33.36 32.04
N ILE A 577 -28.82 33.67 31.26
CA ILE A 577 -28.82 33.54 29.80
C ILE A 577 -28.95 32.06 29.40
N ILE A 578 -28.14 31.19 30.00
CA ILE A 578 -28.14 29.74 29.70
C ILE A 578 -29.49 29.10 30.08
N ARG A 579 -30.11 29.53 31.18
CA ARG A 579 -31.48 29.12 31.52
C ARG A 579 -32.47 29.46 30.41
N THR A 580 -32.39 30.69 29.89
CA THR A 580 -33.25 31.13 28.78
C THR A 580 -33.01 30.29 27.52
N LEU A 581 -31.75 29.99 27.21
CA LEU A 581 -31.40 29.13 26.07
C LEU A 581 -31.93 27.70 26.23
N PHE A 582 -31.85 27.10 27.42
CA PHE A 582 -32.40 25.77 27.68
C PHE A 582 -33.91 25.71 27.52
N VAL A 583 -34.64 26.76 27.93
CA VAL A 583 -36.10 26.85 27.69
C VAL A 583 -36.41 26.82 26.19
N LEU A 584 -35.60 27.48 25.35
CA LEU A 584 -35.78 27.46 23.89
C LEU A 584 -35.49 26.07 23.29
N VAL A 585 -34.44 25.38 23.75
CA VAL A 585 -34.13 24.00 23.35
C VAL A 585 -35.24 23.04 23.80
N ASP A 586 -35.78 23.21 25.02
CA ASP A 586 -36.85 22.36 25.55
C ASP A 586 -38.17 22.49 24.80
N LYS A 587 -38.44 23.65 24.18
CA LYS A 587 -39.59 23.78 23.27
C LYS A 587 -39.47 22.83 22.07
N MET A 588 -38.27 22.55 21.58
CA MET A 588 -38.03 21.54 20.52
C MET A 588 -38.35 20.12 20.98
N ASN A 589 -38.37 19.86 22.29
CA ASN A 589 -38.71 18.55 22.84
C ASN A 589 -40.22 18.22 22.75
N SER A 590 -41.05 19.17 22.31
CA SER A 590 -42.48 18.98 22.08
C SER A 590 -42.74 18.05 20.88
N LEU A 591 -43.70 17.13 21.01
CA LEU A 591 -44.11 16.25 19.91
C LEU A 591 -44.71 17.01 18.71
N LYS A 592 -45.14 18.26 18.92
CA LYS A 592 -45.71 19.10 17.86
C LYS A 592 -44.66 19.87 17.06
N ALA A 593 -43.39 19.89 17.51
CA ALA A 593 -42.34 20.67 16.89
C ALA A 593 -42.11 20.26 15.42
N ILE A 594 -42.16 21.25 14.53
CA ILE A 594 -41.83 21.15 13.10
C ILE A 594 -40.52 21.89 12.82
N VAL A 595 -39.95 21.75 11.61
CA VAL A 595 -38.65 22.37 11.27
C VAL A 595 -38.73 23.89 11.27
N GLU A 596 -39.92 24.43 11.01
CA GLU A 596 -40.20 25.86 11.11
C GLU A 596 -40.06 26.37 12.56
N ASP A 597 -40.34 25.54 13.56
CA ASP A 597 -40.08 25.87 14.96
C ASP A 597 -38.57 25.88 15.26
N THR A 598 -37.80 25.00 14.60
CA THR A 598 -36.33 25.00 14.66
C THR A 598 -35.80 26.35 14.16
N ALA A 599 -36.27 26.82 13.01
CA ALA A 599 -35.85 28.10 12.44
C ALA A 599 -36.21 29.31 13.33
N GLU A 600 -37.41 29.32 13.91
CA GLU A 600 -37.83 30.39 14.84
C GLU A 600 -37.05 30.38 16.16
N ALA A 601 -36.71 29.19 16.67
CA ALA A 601 -35.83 29.06 17.83
C ALA A 601 -34.40 29.53 17.52
N THR A 602 -33.88 29.25 16.31
CA THR A 602 -32.57 29.73 15.85
C THR A 602 -32.48 31.26 15.89
N ILE A 603 -33.52 32.00 15.46
CA ILE A 603 -33.53 33.47 15.53
C ILE A 603 -33.32 33.98 16.96
N ARG A 604 -34.02 33.37 17.92
CA ARG A 604 -34.01 33.77 19.33
C ARG A 604 -32.69 33.44 20.00
N ILE A 605 -32.14 32.27 19.73
CA ILE A 605 -30.82 31.86 20.25
C ILE A 605 -29.71 32.69 19.61
N TYR A 606 -29.77 32.95 18.30
CA TYR A 606 -28.78 33.76 17.59
C TYR A 606 -28.68 35.16 18.22
N LYS A 607 -29.81 35.85 18.43
CA LYS A 607 -29.83 37.18 19.07
C LYS A 607 -29.09 37.17 20.41
N ILE A 608 -29.33 36.15 21.24
CA ILE A 608 -28.72 36.05 22.57
C ILE A 608 -27.21 35.82 22.46
N LEU A 609 -26.76 34.98 21.52
CA LEU A 609 -25.35 34.64 21.36
C LEU A 609 -24.55 35.73 20.62
N SER A 610 -25.17 36.47 19.70
CA SER A 610 -24.53 37.56 18.96
C SER A 610 -24.26 38.80 19.82
N GLU A 611 -25.01 38.99 20.92
CA GLU A 611 -24.77 40.07 21.90
C GLU A 611 -23.56 39.81 22.82
N ILE A 612 -23.00 38.60 22.83
CA ILE A 612 -21.90 38.20 23.73
C ILE A 612 -20.58 38.25 22.96
N ASP A 613 -19.56 38.96 23.44
CA ASP A 613 -18.24 38.99 22.79
C ASP A 613 -17.57 37.60 22.82
N ASN A 614 -16.91 37.19 21.72
CA ASN A 614 -16.22 35.90 21.66
C ASN A 614 -14.76 35.99 22.12
N THR A 615 -14.51 35.82 23.42
CA THR A 615 -13.18 35.98 24.04
C THR A 615 -12.84 34.82 24.98
N LEU A 616 -11.54 34.53 25.13
CA LEU A 616 -11.01 33.61 26.14
C LEU A 616 -10.85 34.36 27.47
N GLU A 617 -11.75 34.14 28.43
CA GLU A 617 -11.70 34.77 29.75
C GLU A 617 -10.94 33.87 30.75
N ASP A 618 -9.69 34.23 31.10
CA ASP A 618 -8.78 33.45 31.97
C ASP A 618 -9.25 33.25 33.44
N ASN A 619 -10.32 33.91 33.89
CA ASN A 619 -10.79 33.90 35.30
C ASN A 619 -12.32 33.73 35.44
N MET A 620 -12.96 32.88 34.62
CA MET A 620 -14.39 32.58 34.80
C MET A 620 -14.65 31.66 36.00
N GLU A 621 -15.57 32.06 36.88
CA GLU A 621 -16.07 31.20 37.95
C GLU A 621 -17.15 30.25 37.39
N PHE A 622 -16.97 28.95 37.60
CA PHE A 622 -17.92 27.93 37.16
C PHE A 622 -18.77 27.43 38.33
N GLU A 623 -20.08 27.30 38.11
CA GLU A 623 -21.02 26.68 39.04
C GLU A 623 -21.59 25.39 38.42
N GLU A 624 -21.76 24.36 39.24
CA GLU A 624 -22.56 23.18 38.88
C GLU A 624 -24.04 23.54 38.96
N LEU A 625 -24.75 23.42 37.83
CA LEU A 625 -26.19 23.64 37.78
C LEU A 625 -26.91 22.28 37.68
N ASP A 626 -27.80 21.98 38.64
CA ASP A 626 -28.65 20.79 38.61
C ASP A 626 -29.93 21.11 37.84
N LEU A 627 -30.04 20.55 36.64
CA LEU A 627 -31.08 20.87 35.66
C LEU A 627 -32.44 20.20 35.95
N ASN A 628 -32.52 19.42 37.03
CA ASN A 628 -33.75 18.77 37.48
C ASN A 628 -34.70 19.68 38.28
N GLU A 629 -34.34 20.95 38.52
CA GLU A 629 -35.32 21.94 38.99
C GLU A 629 -36.33 22.18 37.85
N ASN A 630 -37.56 21.73 38.04
CA ASN A 630 -38.64 21.84 37.05
C ASN A 630 -38.78 23.29 36.53
N PHE A 631 -38.19 23.60 35.38
CA PHE A 631 -38.46 24.84 34.60
C PHE A 631 -39.83 24.77 33.89
N GLN A 632 -40.66 23.78 34.23
CA GLN A 632 -42.01 23.58 33.67
C GLN A 632 -42.92 24.80 33.90
N ASP A 633 -42.71 25.55 34.99
CA ASP A 633 -43.54 26.73 35.33
C ASP A 633 -43.29 27.96 34.42
N GLU A 634 -42.18 28.02 33.66
CA GLU A 634 -41.90 29.13 32.72
C GLU A 634 -42.21 28.77 31.25
N THR A 635 -42.47 27.50 30.94
CA THR A 635 -42.80 27.04 29.56
C THR A 635 -44.19 27.49 29.09
N GLU A 636 -45.06 27.95 29.99
CA GLU A 636 -46.38 28.52 29.68
C GLU A 636 -46.36 30.02 29.36
N ASN A 637 -45.22 30.71 29.45
CA ASN A 637 -45.14 32.12 29.08
C ASN A 637 -45.41 32.29 27.57
N GLN A 638 -46.61 32.76 27.26
CA GLN A 638 -46.94 33.29 25.93
C GLN A 638 -45.97 34.44 25.63
N GLU A 639 -45.33 34.40 24.47
CA GLU A 639 -44.47 35.51 24.03
C GLU A 639 -45.28 36.80 24.03
N ASN A 640 -44.78 37.83 24.72
CA ASN A 640 -45.46 39.12 24.78
C ASN A 640 -45.09 39.96 23.55
N GLU A 641 -45.99 40.87 23.12
CA GLU A 641 -45.71 41.79 22.00
C GLU A 641 -44.44 42.63 22.22
N ASP A 642 -44.08 42.91 23.47
CA ASP A 642 -42.86 43.64 23.85
C ASP A 642 -41.58 42.82 23.58
N ASP A 643 -41.60 41.50 23.73
CA ASP A 643 -40.45 40.63 23.47
C ASP A 643 -40.16 40.54 21.96
N LEU A 644 -41.23 40.44 21.15
CA LEU A 644 -41.14 40.47 19.69
C LEU A 644 -40.57 41.80 19.20
N LYS A 645 -41.03 42.91 19.79
CA LYS A 645 -40.56 44.25 19.46
C LYS A 645 -39.09 44.45 19.81
N ASN A 646 -38.64 43.93 20.95
CA ASN A 646 -37.22 43.95 21.33
C ASN A 646 -36.32 43.16 20.36
N ILE A 647 -36.82 42.08 19.76
CA ILE A 647 -36.06 41.32 18.74
C ILE A 647 -35.99 42.12 17.44
N LEU A 648 -37.12 42.70 17.00
CA LEU A 648 -37.18 43.54 15.79
C LEU A 648 -36.30 44.79 15.89
N ASP A 649 -36.31 45.47 17.05
CA ASP A 649 -35.49 46.66 17.28
C ASP A 649 -33.99 46.35 17.26
N TYR A 650 -33.58 45.16 17.75
CA TYR A 650 -32.18 44.69 17.68
C TYR A 650 -31.70 44.51 16.24
N PHE A 651 -32.43 43.74 15.43
CA PHE A 651 -32.07 43.55 14.02
C PHE A 651 -32.15 44.87 13.23
N GLN A 652 -33.04 45.81 13.59
CA GLN A 652 -33.04 47.17 13.02
C GLN A 652 -31.81 48.00 13.41
N SER A 653 -31.24 47.81 14.61
CA SER A 653 -29.99 48.48 15.02
C SER A 653 -28.78 47.96 14.25
N LEU A 654 -28.65 46.64 14.07
CA LEU A 654 -27.58 46.04 13.26
C LEU A 654 -27.59 46.56 11.83
N VAL A 655 -28.77 46.62 11.21
CA VAL A 655 -29.00 47.21 9.89
C VAL A 655 -28.58 48.70 9.82
N LYS A 656 -28.78 49.47 10.90
CA LYS A 656 -28.37 50.89 10.96
C LYS A 656 -26.85 51.06 11.16
N GLU A 657 -26.21 50.19 11.94
CA GLU A 657 -24.76 50.20 12.11
C GLU A 657 -24.04 49.89 10.80
N PHE A 658 -24.55 48.93 10.02
CA PHE A 658 -24.05 48.59 8.69
C PHE A 658 -24.11 49.76 7.69
N LYS A 659 -25.15 50.62 7.77
CA LYS A 659 -25.25 51.87 6.99
C LYS A 659 -24.23 52.95 7.39
N SER A 660 -23.72 52.91 8.63
CA SER A 660 -22.78 53.89 9.16
C SER A 660 -21.32 53.53 8.86
N SER A 661 -20.98 52.24 8.82
CA SER A 661 -19.65 51.73 8.43
C SER A 661 -19.39 51.90 6.92
N ASN A 662 -20.40 51.76 6.06
CA ASN A 662 -20.24 52.00 4.61
C ASN A 662 -20.12 53.48 4.18
N LYS A 663 -20.29 54.45 5.10
CA LYS A 663 -20.16 55.90 4.81
C LYS A 663 -18.86 56.54 5.30
N ASN A 664 -18.05 55.84 6.08
CA ASN A 664 -16.82 56.37 6.68
C ASN A 664 -15.61 55.48 6.36
N ASN A 665 -15.25 55.34 5.09
CA ASN A 665 -13.92 54.85 4.70
C ASN A 665 -13.08 56.04 4.22
N ASP A 666 -12.66 56.89 5.17
CA ASP A 666 -11.53 57.81 5.05
C ASP A 666 -11.21 58.39 6.44
N SER A 667 -10.45 57.66 7.25
CA SER A 667 -9.41 58.19 8.16
C SER A 667 -8.89 57.12 9.12
N ASP A 668 -7.57 57.01 9.19
CA ASP A 668 -6.78 56.19 10.10
C ASP A 668 -6.98 56.51 11.60
N GLU A 669 -6.56 55.52 12.41
CA GLU A 669 -6.18 55.52 13.84
C GLU A 669 -7.24 55.21 14.91
N SER A 670 -7.15 53.99 15.47
CA SER A 670 -7.08 53.81 16.93
C SER A 670 -6.53 52.42 17.33
N GLU A 671 -5.43 52.42 18.08
CA GLU A 671 -4.84 51.29 18.80
C GLU A 671 -5.70 50.84 20.00
N ASN A 672 -5.58 49.54 20.33
CA ASN A 672 -6.10 48.80 21.51
C ASN A 672 -7.59 48.39 21.50
N VAL A 673 -7.90 47.29 20.80
CA VAL A 673 -9.07 46.44 21.09
C VAL A 673 -8.54 45.02 21.35
N LEU A 674 -8.99 44.39 22.44
CA LEU A 674 -8.73 42.98 22.75
C LEU A 674 -9.08 42.14 21.50
N GLU A 675 -8.18 41.26 21.06
CA GLU A 675 -8.39 40.42 19.87
C GLU A 675 -9.64 39.55 20.06
N GLU A 676 -10.78 39.99 19.53
CA GLU A 676 -11.99 39.19 19.45
C GLU A 676 -11.74 38.03 18.49
N SER A 677 -11.73 36.80 18.99
CA SER A 677 -11.54 35.62 18.16
C SER A 677 -12.76 35.39 17.28
N LYS A 678 -12.57 35.21 15.97
CA LYS A 678 -13.64 34.79 15.06
C LYS A 678 -14.23 33.46 15.53
N TYR A 679 -15.56 33.33 15.45
CA TYR A 679 -16.28 32.13 15.86
C TYR A 679 -15.87 30.90 15.03
N GLN A 680 -15.58 29.78 15.71
CA GLN A 680 -15.33 28.49 15.08
C GLN A 680 -16.45 27.49 15.41
N SER A 681 -16.80 26.64 14.43
CA SER A 681 -17.82 25.61 14.61
C SER A 681 -17.40 24.59 15.67
N PRO A 682 -18.34 24.11 16.51
CA PRO A 682 -18.05 23.16 17.57
C PRO A 682 -17.70 21.77 17.01
N GLN A 683 -17.05 20.94 17.83
CA GLN A 683 -16.78 19.54 17.47
C GLN A 683 -18.09 18.80 17.13
N GLU A 684 -18.14 18.14 15.98
CA GLU A 684 -19.31 17.41 15.53
C GLU A 684 -19.70 16.24 16.44
N VAL A 685 -20.99 15.91 16.46
CA VAL A 685 -21.53 14.78 17.23
C VAL A 685 -21.58 13.54 16.35
N GLU A 686 -20.62 12.64 16.54
CA GLU A 686 -20.37 11.48 15.68
C GLU A 686 -21.63 10.68 15.29
N TYR A 687 -22.59 10.48 16.21
CA TYR A 687 -23.80 9.71 15.90
C TYR A 687 -24.90 10.51 15.18
N ARG A 688 -24.87 11.84 15.32
CA ARG A 688 -25.75 12.77 14.61
C ARG A 688 -25.29 13.03 13.19
N GLY A 689 -24.01 12.76 12.90
CA GLY A 689 -23.44 12.91 11.57
C GLY A 689 -23.29 14.37 11.15
N ASP A 690 -22.94 14.57 9.87
CA ASP A 690 -22.84 15.88 9.24
C ASP A 690 -24.13 16.18 8.48
N PHE A 691 -24.89 17.16 8.97
CA PHE A 691 -26.17 17.57 8.41
C PHE A 691 -26.03 18.94 7.74
N LYS A 692 -26.05 18.96 6.41
CA LYS A 692 -26.00 20.17 5.58
C LYS A 692 -27.39 20.53 5.07
N PRO A 693 -28.17 21.38 5.75
CA PRO A 693 -29.58 21.61 5.43
C PRO A 693 -29.79 22.27 4.07
N GLU A 694 -28.89 23.18 3.65
CA GLU A 694 -28.97 23.86 2.34
C GLU A 694 -28.84 22.90 1.16
N LEU A 695 -27.76 22.10 1.15
CA LEU A 695 -27.54 21.09 0.13
C LEU A 695 -28.66 20.03 0.16
N SER A 696 -29.05 19.58 1.34
CA SER A 696 -30.05 18.53 1.45
C SER A 696 -31.44 18.98 1.01
N GLN A 697 -31.83 20.23 1.29
CA GLN A 697 -33.10 20.79 0.81
C GLN A 697 -33.08 20.97 -0.72
N LEU A 698 -31.97 21.46 -1.27
CA LEU A 698 -31.77 21.58 -2.71
C LEU A 698 -31.99 20.23 -3.41
N LEU A 699 -31.30 19.18 -2.96
CA LEU A 699 -31.45 17.83 -3.51
C LEU A 699 -32.88 17.29 -3.35
N TYR A 700 -33.54 17.58 -2.24
CA TYR A 700 -34.92 17.18 -1.98
C TYR A 700 -35.94 17.89 -2.88
N ASP A 701 -35.77 19.19 -3.12
CA ASP A 701 -36.66 20.01 -3.95
C ASP A 701 -36.56 19.62 -5.44
N PHE A 702 -35.35 19.30 -5.94
CA PHE A 702 -35.16 18.73 -7.27
C PHE A 702 -35.97 17.43 -7.45
N GLN A 703 -35.89 16.52 -6.48
CA GLN A 703 -36.59 15.22 -6.56
C GLN A 703 -38.13 15.33 -6.51
N LEU A 704 -38.68 16.35 -5.86
CA LEU A 704 -40.13 16.60 -5.84
C LEU A 704 -40.65 17.17 -7.18
N SER A 705 -39.80 17.88 -7.92
CA SER A 705 -40.16 18.49 -9.20
C SER A 705 -40.34 17.47 -10.33
N ASP A 706 -39.66 16.32 -10.24
CA ASP A 706 -39.81 15.16 -11.14
C ASP A 706 -41.17 14.44 -11.03
N GLY A 707 -42.02 14.82 -10.06
CA GLY A 707 -43.35 14.24 -9.84
C GLY A 707 -44.47 14.77 -10.74
N ILE A 708 -44.22 15.77 -11.60
CA ILE A 708 -45.22 16.33 -12.53
C ILE A 708 -44.98 15.76 -13.93
N SER A 709 -45.81 14.79 -14.31
CA SER A 709 -45.92 14.33 -15.70
C SER A 709 -46.28 15.50 -16.62
N ASP A 710 -45.40 15.80 -17.58
CA ASP A 710 -45.42 16.90 -18.56
C ASP A 710 -45.08 18.30 -17.99
N GLY A 711 -43.81 18.68 -18.03
CA GLY A 711 -43.34 20.07 -17.82
C GLY A 711 -41.90 20.27 -18.31
N ASN A 712 -41.68 21.28 -19.16
CA ASN A 712 -40.40 21.63 -19.77
C ASN A 712 -39.32 22.03 -18.74
N PHE A 713 -38.07 21.65 -19.01
CA PHE A 713 -36.84 22.13 -18.35
C PHE A 713 -36.51 23.64 -18.55
N GLU A 714 -37.41 24.41 -19.13
CA GLU A 714 -37.14 25.82 -19.51
C GLU A 714 -37.42 26.84 -18.39
N ASP A 715 -38.03 26.44 -17.26
CA ASP A 715 -38.49 27.37 -16.22
C ASP A 715 -37.49 27.62 -15.06
N LEU A 716 -36.36 26.89 -14.99
CA LEU A 716 -35.26 27.16 -14.04
C LEU A 716 -33.93 27.31 -14.81
N ASN A 717 -33.79 28.42 -15.55
CA ASN A 717 -32.50 28.83 -16.11
C ASN A 717 -31.54 29.20 -14.98
N LEU A 718 -30.79 28.24 -14.43
CA LEU A 718 -29.64 28.50 -13.56
C LEU A 718 -28.37 28.26 -14.38
N ASP A 719 -27.60 29.30 -14.65
CA ASP A 719 -26.33 29.20 -15.40
C ASP A 719 -25.24 28.55 -14.52
N GLU A 720 -24.28 27.82 -15.13
CA GLU A 720 -23.13 27.18 -14.46
C GLU A 720 -22.33 28.17 -13.56
N ASN A 721 -22.32 29.46 -13.95
CA ASN A 721 -21.71 30.54 -13.18
C ASN A 721 -22.52 30.93 -11.92
N GLU A 722 -23.84 30.76 -11.93
CA GLU A 722 -24.70 31.05 -10.78
C GLU A 722 -24.49 29.96 -9.70
N LEU A 723 -24.44 28.68 -10.08
CA LEU A 723 -24.09 27.58 -9.17
C LEU A 723 -22.70 27.73 -8.54
N GLU A 724 -21.70 28.20 -9.31
CA GLU A 724 -20.36 28.50 -8.81
C GLU A 724 -20.32 29.67 -7.81
N GLU A 725 -21.01 30.78 -8.09
CA GLU A 725 -21.15 31.89 -7.13
C GLU A 725 -21.90 31.48 -5.86
N MET A 726 -22.79 30.49 -5.96
CA MET A 726 -23.60 30.00 -4.84
C MET A 726 -22.84 29.10 -3.88
N ILE A 727 -21.97 28.22 -4.39
CA ILE A 727 -21.10 27.39 -3.54
C ILE A 727 -20.12 28.25 -2.75
N LYS A 728 -19.60 29.32 -3.36
CA LYS A 728 -18.76 30.30 -2.65
C LYS A 728 -19.47 31.02 -1.49
N ASN A 729 -20.81 31.05 -1.51
CA ASN A 729 -21.61 31.68 -0.46
C ASN A 729 -22.02 30.70 0.66
N PHE A 730 -21.66 29.42 0.58
CA PHE A 730 -21.91 28.48 1.67
C PHE A 730 -21.07 28.84 2.91
N PRO A 731 -21.68 28.92 4.11
CA PRO A 731 -20.96 29.32 5.33
C PRO A 731 -19.75 28.44 5.67
N ASP A 732 -19.83 27.15 5.36
CA ASP A 732 -18.79 26.14 5.65
C ASP A 732 -17.58 26.23 4.69
N ILE A 733 -17.73 26.92 3.55
CA ILE A 733 -16.75 26.94 2.47
C ILE A 733 -15.66 28.00 2.66
N GLN A 734 -16.01 29.10 3.34
CA GLN A 734 -15.20 30.31 3.45
C GLN A 734 -13.92 30.16 4.31
N ASP A 735 -13.78 29.10 5.12
CA ASP A 735 -12.63 28.91 6.02
C ASP A 735 -11.52 27.99 5.47
N SER A 736 -11.65 27.49 4.24
CA SER A 736 -10.63 26.66 3.60
C SER A 736 -9.51 27.47 2.91
N GLU A 737 -9.30 28.73 3.32
CA GLU A 737 -8.17 29.58 2.89
C GLU A 737 -6.86 29.27 3.66
N GLY A 738 -6.43 28.01 3.63
CA GLY A 738 -5.13 27.56 4.14
C GLY A 738 -4.19 27.11 3.02
N ASP A 739 -3.31 28.00 2.55
CA ASP A 739 -2.07 27.85 1.75
C ASP A 739 -1.96 26.80 0.59
N GLN A 740 -3.02 26.07 0.23
CA GLN A 740 -3.05 25.13 -0.91
C GLN A 740 -4.40 25.05 -1.66
N SER A 741 -5.29 26.04 -1.55
CA SER A 741 -6.67 25.92 -2.04
C SER A 741 -7.07 26.80 -3.25
N GLU A 742 -6.20 27.60 -3.86
CA GLU A 742 -6.58 28.37 -5.07
C GLU A 742 -6.89 27.52 -6.33
N LYS A 743 -6.81 26.18 -6.24
CA LYS A 743 -7.17 25.25 -7.34
C LYS A 743 -8.36 24.33 -7.03
N ALA A 744 -8.92 24.38 -5.82
CA ALA A 744 -10.02 23.50 -5.40
C ALA A 744 -11.41 24.06 -5.71
N ASP A 745 -11.55 25.39 -5.72
CA ASP A 745 -12.87 26.06 -5.75
C ASP A 745 -13.64 25.88 -7.06
N GLY A 746 -12.96 25.63 -8.18
CA GLY A 746 -13.61 25.33 -9.48
C GLY A 746 -14.07 23.88 -9.64
N ASN A 747 -13.52 22.94 -8.85
CA ASN A 747 -13.88 21.53 -8.95
C ASN A 747 -15.14 21.19 -8.13
N VAL A 748 -15.41 21.90 -7.03
CA VAL A 748 -16.55 21.60 -6.14
C VAL A 748 -17.89 21.88 -6.83
N ALA A 749 -18.01 23.01 -7.53
CA ALA A 749 -19.22 23.34 -8.28
C ALA A 749 -19.48 22.39 -9.44
N LYS A 750 -18.40 21.98 -10.12
CA LYS A 750 -18.46 20.97 -11.15
C LYS A 750 -18.81 19.60 -10.60
N ASN A 751 -18.30 19.21 -9.43
CA ASN A 751 -18.61 17.94 -8.79
C ASN A 751 -20.04 17.90 -8.23
N ILE A 752 -20.59 19.03 -7.74
CA ILE A 752 -21.99 19.15 -7.32
C ILE A 752 -22.92 19.20 -8.54
N ALA A 753 -22.53 19.87 -9.63
CA ALA A 753 -23.25 19.82 -10.90
C ALA A 753 -23.22 18.42 -11.51
N ASP A 754 -22.08 17.72 -11.49
CA ASP A 754 -21.97 16.31 -11.88
C ASP A 754 -22.82 15.40 -10.96
N LEU A 755 -22.98 15.77 -9.68
CA LEU A 755 -23.86 15.06 -8.74
C LEU A 755 -25.35 15.30 -9.04
N LEU A 756 -25.71 16.52 -9.43
CA LEU A 756 -27.07 16.89 -9.89
C LEU A 756 -27.39 16.27 -11.27
N ASP A 757 -26.45 16.26 -12.21
CA ASP A 757 -26.53 15.55 -13.49
C ASP A 757 -26.63 14.02 -13.29
N THR A 758 -26.14 13.48 -12.17
CA THR A 758 -26.39 12.08 -11.80
C THR A 758 -27.74 11.83 -11.12
N LEU A 759 -28.43 12.89 -10.68
CA LEU A 759 -29.75 12.81 -10.03
C LEU A 759 -30.89 13.09 -11.02
N ASP A 760 -30.66 13.92 -12.03
CA ASP A 760 -31.57 14.18 -13.14
C ASP A 760 -31.45 13.08 -14.21
N GLY A 761 -32.05 11.93 -13.88
CA GLY A 761 -32.05 10.77 -14.74
C GLY A 761 -31.92 9.47 -13.95
N GLN A 762 -32.98 8.67 -14.02
CA GLN A 762 -32.74 7.34 -14.57
C GLN A 762 -31.86 7.50 -15.81
N ASP A 763 -30.58 7.20 -15.65
CA ASP A 763 -29.57 7.12 -16.69
C ASP A 763 -29.66 8.20 -17.78
N SER A 764 -28.95 9.32 -17.62
CA SER A 764 -28.40 10.05 -18.77
C SER A 764 -27.42 11.16 -18.36
N ASN A 765 -26.13 10.88 -18.57
CA ASN A 765 -25.04 11.79 -18.97
C ASN A 765 -25.18 13.31 -18.73
N SER A 766 -24.15 13.87 -18.09
CA SER A 766 -23.19 14.68 -18.84
C SER A 766 -21.79 14.66 -18.19
N GLY A 767 -20.77 14.42 -19.02
CA GLY A 767 -19.44 14.95 -18.82
C GLY A 767 -19.27 16.08 -19.82
N GLY A 768 -18.58 17.14 -19.43
CA GLY A 768 -18.43 18.37 -20.20
C GLY A 768 -18.17 18.20 -21.71
N MET A 769 -19.03 18.88 -22.46
CA MET A 769 -18.71 19.62 -23.68
C MET A 769 -18.39 18.82 -24.96
N PHE A 770 -19.32 17.99 -25.42
CA PHE A 770 -19.62 17.84 -26.86
C PHE A 770 -21.11 17.50 -27.05
N SER A 771 -21.76 18.19 -27.97
CA SER A 771 -23.21 18.30 -28.13
C SER A 771 -24.01 17.00 -28.07
N ASP A 772 -25.06 17.10 -27.28
CA ASP A 772 -26.21 16.24 -27.06
C ASP A 772 -26.99 15.85 -28.34
N SER A 773 -27.29 14.55 -28.50
CA SER A 773 -28.28 14.00 -29.45
C SER A 773 -28.41 12.46 -29.43
N PHE A 774 -28.30 11.77 -28.29
CA PHE A 774 -28.76 10.35 -28.22
C PHE A 774 -29.34 10.01 -26.84
N GLY A 775 -30.66 10.05 -26.72
CA GLY A 775 -31.40 9.74 -25.49
C GLY A 775 -31.41 8.24 -25.12
N HIS A 776 -31.48 7.98 -23.82
CA HIS A 776 -31.56 6.65 -23.20
C HIS A 776 -32.87 5.92 -23.53
N VAL A 777 -32.82 4.58 -23.64
CA VAL A 777 -33.98 3.69 -23.77
C VAL A 777 -33.84 2.50 -22.82
N ASP A 778 -34.85 2.33 -21.96
CA ASP A 778 -35.01 1.33 -20.91
C ASP A 778 -34.76 -0.16 -21.26
N GLU A 779 -34.59 -0.91 -20.17
CA GLU A 779 -34.34 -2.34 -19.91
C GLU A 779 -35.10 -3.43 -20.71
N ASN A 780 -35.85 -3.08 -21.75
CA ASN A 780 -36.34 -4.00 -22.80
C ASN A 780 -35.65 -3.73 -24.14
N GLY A 781 -34.36 -3.40 -24.09
CA GLY A 781 -33.66 -2.73 -25.18
C GLY A 781 -33.93 -3.34 -26.54
N LYS A 782 -34.50 -2.50 -27.41
CA LYS A 782 -34.65 -2.84 -28.82
C LYS A 782 -33.26 -2.86 -29.45
N SER A 783 -33.13 -3.60 -30.55
CA SER A 783 -31.93 -3.61 -31.41
C SER A 783 -31.46 -2.17 -31.66
N LEU A 784 -30.21 -1.85 -31.32
CA LEU A 784 -29.63 -0.52 -31.54
C LEU A 784 -29.44 -0.28 -33.04
N VAL A 785 -29.54 0.98 -33.46
CA VAL A 785 -29.36 1.40 -34.86
C VAL A 785 -28.22 2.41 -34.90
N PRO A 786 -27.22 2.24 -35.80
CA PRO A 786 -26.12 3.19 -35.93
C PRO A 786 -26.65 4.48 -36.57
N THR A 787 -26.44 5.60 -35.90
CA THR A 787 -26.92 6.94 -36.31
C THR A 787 -25.81 7.79 -36.92
N GLY A 788 -24.53 7.49 -36.64
CA GLY A 788 -23.35 8.13 -37.23
C GLY A 788 -22.58 7.28 -38.25
N LYS A 789 -21.70 7.91 -39.04
CA LYS A 789 -20.86 7.24 -40.06
C LYS A 789 -19.81 6.29 -39.45
N ASP A 790 -19.34 6.58 -38.25
CA ASP A 790 -18.30 5.82 -37.54
C ASP A 790 -18.86 5.01 -36.36
N GLN A 791 -20.17 4.70 -36.41
CA GLN A 791 -20.84 3.88 -35.42
C GLN A 791 -21.18 2.50 -36.00
N TYR A 792 -20.88 1.45 -35.25
CA TYR A 792 -21.05 0.07 -35.68
C TYR A 792 -21.80 -0.73 -34.63
N VAL A 793 -22.80 -1.48 -35.04
CA VAL A 793 -23.52 -2.38 -34.13
C VAL A 793 -23.00 -3.81 -34.23
N TYR A 794 -22.89 -4.47 -33.07
CA TYR A 794 -22.51 -5.87 -32.93
C TYR A 794 -23.50 -6.62 -32.06
N ASP A 795 -23.60 -7.92 -32.33
CA ASP A 795 -24.38 -8.84 -31.52
C ASP A 795 -23.62 -9.17 -30.23
N GLU A 796 -24.35 -9.33 -29.12
CA GLU A 796 -23.80 -9.77 -27.84
C GLU A 796 -24.30 -11.17 -27.51
N TRP A 797 -23.42 -12.04 -27.01
CA TRP A 797 -23.78 -13.41 -26.66
C TRP A 797 -24.36 -13.48 -25.25
N ASP A 798 -25.62 -13.91 -25.15
CA ASP A 798 -26.24 -14.19 -23.86
C ASP A 798 -26.01 -15.66 -23.48
N PHE A 799 -25.10 -15.92 -22.55
CA PHE A 799 -24.79 -17.28 -22.13
C PHE A 799 -25.94 -17.98 -21.39
N ARG A 800 -26.82 -17.21 -20.73
CA ARG A 800 -27.95 -17.75 -19.96
C ARG A 800 -29.03 -18.27 -20.92
N ALA A 801 -29.33 -17.48 -21.96
CA ALA A 801 -30.29 -17.85 -23.01
C ALA A 801 -29.67 -18.75 -24.09
N LYS A 802 -28.33 -18.80 -24.20
CA LYS A 802 -27.57 -19.44 -25.30
C LYS A 802 -27.97 -18.91 -26.67
N GLU A 803 -28.26 -17.62 -26.75
CA GLU A 803 -28.67 -16.94 -27.99
C GLU A 803 -27.95 -15.59 -28.10
N TYR A 804 -27.84 -15.09 -29.33
CA TYR A 804 -27.31 -13.74 -29.58
C TYR A 804 -28.40 -12.69 -29.41
N LYS A 805 -28.09 -11.64 -28.65
CA LYS A 805 -28.84 -10.38 -28.65
C LYS A 805 -28.40 -9.57 -29.87
N LYS A 806 -29.34 -9.36 -30.80
CA LYS A 806 -29.04 -8.78 -32.12
C LYS A 806 -28.88 -7.26 -32.09
N ASN A 807 -27.82 -6.74 -32.71
CA ASN A 807 -27.37 -5.35 -32.68
C ASN A 807 -27.47 -4.75 -31.27
N TRP A 808 -26.91 -5.46 -30.29
CA TRP A 808 -27.06 -5.10 -28.89
C TRP A 808 -26.04 -4.06 -28.44
N CYS A 809 -24.84 -4.09 -29.01
CA CYS A 809 -23.74 -3.21 -28.64
C CYS A 809 -23.41 -2.24 -29.78
N LEU A 810 -23.30 -0.95 -29.47
CA LEU A 810 -22.88 0.11 -30.37
C LEU A 810 -21.41 0.47 -30.09
N VAL A 811 -20.57 0.32 -31.10
CA VAL A 811 -19.14 0.65 -31.09
C VAL A 811 -18.93 1.96 -31.84
N ASN A 812 -18.36 2.95 -31.17
CA ASN A 812 -18.04 4.27 -31.70
C ASN A 812 -16.54 4.33 -32.05
N GLU A 813 -16.23 4.27 -33.33
CA GLU A 813 -14.86 4.34 -33.84
C GLU A 813 -14.39 5.80 -33.89
N LYS A 814 -13.29 6.12 -33.21
CA LYS A 814 -12.69 7.46 -33.15
C LYS A 814 -11.20 7.37 -33.48
N LYS A 815 -10.69 8.33 -34.27
CA LYS A 815 -9.24 8.48 -34.45
C LYS A 815 -8.64 9.19 -33.24
N MET A 816 -7.52 8.69 -32.72
CA MET A 816 -6.86 9.28 -31.57
C MET A 816 -6.29 10.67 -31.92
N SER A 817 -6.44 11.64 -31.02
CA SER A 817 -5.83 12.96 -31.16
C SER A 817 -4.30 12.90 -30.99
N GLU A 818 -3.57 13.82 -31.62
CA GLU A 818 -2.11 13.89 -31.51
C GLU A 818 -1.65 14.55 -30.20
N GLY A 819 -0.70 13.92 -29.50
CA GLY A 819 -0.01 14.41 -28.30
C GLY A 819 1.38 14.97 -28.57
N GLU A 820 2.25 14.86 -27.57
CA GLU A 820 3.65 15.30 -27.65
C GLU A 820 4.57 14.17 -28.15
N SER A 821 5.74 14.50 -28.71
CA SER A 821 6.72 13.50 -29.20
C SER A 821 7.63 12.99 -28.09
N ASP A 822 7.73 13.74 -27.00
CA ASP A 822 8.78 13.58 -25.99
C ASP A 822 8.74 12.20 -25.32
N PHE A 823 7.54 11.68 -25.04
CA PHE A 823 7.38 10.35 -24.41
C PHE A 823 7.92 9.21 -25.28
N TYR A 824 7.68 9.26 -26.59
CA TYR A 824 8.14 8.24 -27.54
C TYR A 824 9.67 8.22 -27.61
N ASP A 825 10.27 9.40 -27.76
CA ASP A 825 11.72 9.56 -27.88
C ASP A 825 12.44 9.21 -26.57
N GLU A 826 11.89 9.63 -25.42
CA GLU A 826 12.41 9.26 -24.09
C GLU A 826 12.38 7.75 -23.85
N THR A 827 11.30 7.08 -24.26
CA THR A 827 11.17 5.62 -24.12
C THR A 827 12.27 4.90 -24.90
N LEU A 828 12.50 5.30 -26.15
CA LEU A 828 13.57 4.73 -26.98
C LEU A 828 14.96 4.97 -26.39
N LEU A 829 15.19 6.13 -25.75
CA LEU A 829 16.44 6.42 -25.06
C LEU A 829 16.63 5.54 -23.81
N ASN A 830 15.58 5.44 -22.97
CA ASN A 830 15.57 4.65 -21.74
C ASN A 830 15.84 3.17 -22.00
N TYR A 831 15.27 2.62 -23.08
CA TYR A 831 15.42 1.21 -23.46
C TYR A 831 16.42 0.97 -24.60
N SER A 832 17.31 1.93 -24.89
CA SER A 832 18.25 1.86 -26.02
C SER A 832 19.12 0.60 -26.07
N GLY A 833 19.49 0.04 -24.91
CA GLY A 833 20.22 -1.24 -24.81
C GLY A 833 19.38 -2.43 -25.26
N LEU A 834 18.16 -2.54 -24.73
CA LEU A 834 17.20 -3.58 -25.10
C LEU A 834 16.78 -3.45 -26.56
N MET A 835 16.61 -2.23 -27.06
CA MET A 835 16.26 -1.96 -28.47
C MET A 835 17.31 -2.47 -29.45
N LYS A 836 18.61 -2.30 -29.15
CA LYS A 836 19.67 -2.87 -29.97
C LYS A 836 19.61 -4.40 -30.01
N GLU A 837 19.24 -5.02 -28.90
CA GLU A 837 19.10 -6.46 -28.81
C GLU A 837 17.87 -6.95 -29.59
N ILE A 838 16.69 -6.35 -29.37
CA ILE A 838 15.45 -6.62 -30.10
C ILE A 838 15.72 -6.51 -31.60
N ARG A 839 16.21 -5.35 -32.06
CA ARG A 839 16.50 -5.13 -33.48
C ARG A 839 17.44 -6.19 -34.05
N LYS A 840 18.54 -6.52 -33.35
CA LYS A 840 19.47 -7.56 -33.79
C LYS A 840 18.81 -8.94 -33.85
N GLN A 841 17.95 -9.27 -32.89
CA GLN A 841 17.23 -10.54 -32.87
C GLN A 841 16.19 -10.64 -34.00
N PHE A 842 15.50 -9.54 -34.32
CA PHE A 842 14.51 -9.49 -35.40
C PHE A 842 15.14 -9.36 -36.79
N GLU A 843 16.29 -8.70 -36.94
CA GLU A 843 17.08 -8.68 -38.17
C GLU A 843 17.57 -10.10 -38.56
N MET A 844 17.89 -10.97 -37.58
CA MET A 844 18.22 -12.39 -37.86
C MET A 844 17.01 -13.23 -38.30
N ILE A 845 15.81 -12.74 -38.07
CA ILE A 845 14.55 -13.41 -38.36
C ILE A 845 14.01 -13.03 -39.74
N VAL A 846 14.33 -11.81 -40.21
CA VAL A 846 14.00 -11.38 -41.57
C VAL A 846 14.46 -12.48 -42.53
N PRO A 847 13.55 -13.19 -43.22
CA PRO A 847 13.93 -14.35 -43.99
C PRO A 847 14.92 -13.93 -45.07
N GLU A 848 16.14 -14.46 -44.99
CA GLU A 848 17.04 -14.48 -46.14
C GLU A 848 16.30 -15.18 -47.28
N ASN A 849 16.12 -14.46 -48.38
CA ASN A 849 15.48 -14.96 -49.58
C ASN A 849 16.00 -16.38 -49.92
N TYR A 850 15.06 -17.33 -50.07
CA TYR A 850 15.22 -18.72 -50.56
C TYR A 850 15.62 -19.81 -49.54
N ARG A 851 14.63 -20.58 -49.05
CA ARG A 851 14.90 -21.87 -48.37
C ARG A 851 15.06 -22.98 -49.40
N LYS A 852 16.18 -23.73 -49.36
CA LYS A 852 16.42 -24.90 -50.22
C LYS A 852 15.67 -26.13 -49.68
N ILE A 853 14.72 -26.66 -50.43
CA ILE A 853 14.08 -27.95 -50.15
C ILE A 853 14.84 -29.02 -50.93
N LYS A 854 15.43 -29.99 -50.22
CA LYS A 854 16.23 -31.09 -50.78
C LYS A 854 15.39 -32.37 -50.92
N ARG A 855 15.91 -33.38 -51.61
CA ARG A 855 15.27 -34.70 -51.82
C ARG A 855 13.97 -34.64 -52.62
N LEU A 856 13.98 -33.91 -53.72
CA LEU A 856 12.89 -33.87 -54.69
C LEU A 856 13.24 -34.74 -55.90
N GLU A 857 12.23 -35.34 -56.51
CA GLU A 857 12.38 -36.11 -57.78
C GLU A 857 12.69 -35.17 -58.96
N ASP A 858 12.30 -33.89 -58.84
CA ASP A 858 12.56 -32.83 -59.81
C ASP A 858 12.81 -31.50 -59.07
N GLY A 859 13.72 -30.67 -59.57
CA GLY A 859 14.14 -29.42 -58.91
C GLY A 859 15.13 -28.60 -59.73
N GLU A 860 15.52 -27.43 -59.22
CA GLU A 860 16.36 -26.46 -59.94
C GLU A 860 17.79 -26.97 -60.17
N GLU A 861 18.37 -27.65 -59.18
CA GLU A 861 19.70 -28.22 -59.25
C GLU A 861 19.75 -29.59 -58.56
N GLN A 862 20.71 -30.41 -58.98
CA GLN A 862 21.00 -31.69 -58.34
C GLN A 862 21.79 -31.46 -57.04
N ASP A 863 21.42 -32.15 -55.97
CA ASP A 863 22.17 -32.15 -54.73
C ASP A 863 23.36 -33.12 -54.89
N LEU A 864 24.57 -32.58 -54.98
CA LEU A 864 25.78 -33.36 -55.21
C LEU A 864 25.97 -34.48 -54.17
N ASP A 865 25.58 -34.25 -52.92
CA ASP A 865 25.72 -35.27 -51.87
C ASP A 865 24.78 -36.45 -52.12
N LEU A 866 23.53 -36.19 -52.52
CA LEU A 866 22.55 -37.23 -52.86
C LEU A 866 22.91 -37.95 -54.16
N VAL A 867 23.50 -37.24 -55.12
CA VAL A 867 24.00 -37.85 -56.37
C VAL A 867 25.20 -38.76 -56.09
N VAL A 868 26.11 -38.35 -55.20
CA VAL A 868 27.23 -39.19 -54.77
C VAL A 868 26.72 -40.43 -54.04
N GLU A 869 25.76 -40.27 -53.13
CA GLU A 869 25.11 -41.38 -52.41
C GLU A 869 24.41 -42.36 -53.36
N ALA A 870 23.63 -41.84 -54.31
CA ALA A 870 22.98 -42.64 -55.35
C ALA A 870 24.00 -43.36 -56.25
N MET A 871 25.13 -42.73 -56.57
CA MET A 871 26.18 -43.35 -57.36
C MET A 871 26.95 -44.41 -56.56
N THR A 872 27.09 -44.24 -55.24
CA THR A 872 27.62 -45.27 -54.36
C THR A 872 26.67 -46.45 -54.23
N ASP A 873 25.36 -46.22 -54.12
CA ASP A 873 24.34 -47.26 -54.08
C ASP A 873 24.28 -48.06 -55.38
N LEU A 874 24.34 -47.38 -56.53
CA LEU A 874 24.44 -48.03 -57.85
C LEU A 874 25.69 -48.91 -57.97
N ARG A 875 26.84 -48.45 -57.46
CA ARG A 875 28.08 -49.25 -57.43
C ARG A 875 28.02 -50.41 -56.44
N ALA A 876 27.20 -50.30 -55.39
CA ALA A 876 26.94 -51.35 -54.42
C ALA A 876 25.83 -52.33 -54.85
N GLY A 877 25.17 -52.08 -55.99
CA GLY A 877 24.07 -52.92 -56.50
C GLY A 877 22.71 -52.68 -55.81
N ILE A 878 22.57 -51.57 -55.09
CA ILE A 878 21.35 -51.14 -54.40
C ILE A 878 20.58 -50.19 -55.34
N THR A 879 19.24 -50.25 -55.35
CA THR A 879 18.43 -49.31 -56.13
C THR A 879 18.46 -47.93 -55.44
N PRO A 880 19.02 -46.90 -56.08
CA PRO A 880 19.13 -45.58 -55.46
C PRO A 880 17.78 -44.85 -55.44
N SER A 881 17.65 -43.86 -54.57
CA SER A 881 16.50 -42.95 -54.52
C SER A 881 16.52 -41.99 -55.72
N GLU A 882 15.37 -41.81 -56.39
CA GLU A 882 15.21 -40.87 -57.51
C GLU A 882 15.14 -39.40 -57.06
N LYS A 883 15.07 -39.16 -55.75
CA LYS A 883 14.98 -37.84 -55.11
C LYS A 883 16.32 -37.10 -55.05
N LEU A 884 16.90 -36.77 -56.19
CA LEU A 884 18.26 -36.21 -56.30
C LEU A 884 18.33 -34.68 -56.36
N PHE A 885 17.19 -34.00 -56.43
CA PHE A 885 17.14 -32.57 -56.70
C PHE A 885 16.81 -31.75 -55.46
N TRP A 886 17.14 -30.46 -55.53
CA TRP A 886 16.68 -29.44 -54.60
C TRP A 886 16.12 -28.22 -55.35
N ARG A 887 15.22 -27.48 -54.70
CA ARG A 887 14.59 -26.26 -55.26
C ARG A 887 14.61 -25.13 -54.24
N ARG A 888 14.79 -23.89 -54.69
CA ARG A 888 14.55 -22.69 -53.87
C ARG A 888 13.05 -22.45 -53.78
N ASN A 889 12.51 -22.45 -52.56
CA ASN A 889 11.13 -22.00 -52.34
C ASN A 889 11.16 -20.63 -51.65
N LYS A 890 10.43 -19.67 -52.22
CA LYS A 890 10.25 -18.34 -51.62
C LYS A 890 9.20 -18.49 -50.51
N ILE A 891 9.63 -18.43 -49.26
CA ILE A 891 8.72 -18.35 -48.12
C ILE A 891 8.46 -16.85 -47.92
N GLU A 892 7.35 -16.36 -48.48
CA GLU A 892 6.89 -14.99 -48.23
C GLU A 892 6.24 -14.95 -46.85
N ARG A 893 6.85 -14.19 -45.94
CA ARG A 893 6.23 -13.79 -44.67
C ARG A 893 5.11 -12.81 -45.01
N ASP A 894 3.89 -13.20 -44.68
CA ASP A 894 2.66 -12.48 -45.02
C ASP A 894 1.72 -12.57 -43.82
N ILE A 895 1.95 -11.66 -42.87
CA ILE A 895 1.33 -11.66 -41.54
C ILE A 895 0.67 -10.30 -41.31
N ALA A 896 -0.57 -10.32 -40.82
CA ALA A 896 -1.28 -9.15 -40.34
C ALA A 896 -1.63 -9.29 -38.86
N VAL A 897 -1.30 -8.29 -38.04
CA VAL A 897 -1.52 -8.34 -36.58
C VAL A 897 -2.31 -7.12 -36.11
N ALA A 898 -3.31 -7.29 -35.25
CA ALA A 898 -3.96 -6.18 -34.56
C ALA A 898 -3.63 -6.23 -33.07
N PHE A 899 -3.11 -5.14 -32.53
CA PHE A 899 -2.96 -4.92 -31.09
C PHE A 899 -4.18 -4.16 -30.59
N LEU A 900 -4.88 -4.75 -29.62
CA LEU A 900 -6.04 -4.18 -28.97
C LEU A 900 -5.67 -3.93 -27.50
N LEU A 901 -5.48 -2.66 -27.16
CA LEU A 901 -5.11 -2.19 -25.83
C LEU A 901 -6.36 -1.85 -25.02
N ASP A 902 -6.42 -2.34 -23.79
CA ASP A 902 -7.43 -1.89 -22.84
C ASP A 902 -7.10 -0.47 -22.36
N MET A 903 -8.05 0.44 -22.50
CA MET A 903 -7.93 1.82 -22.00
C MET A 903 -8.92 2.07 -20.86
N SER A 904 -9.31 1.04 -20.11
CA SER A 904 -10.22 1.16 -18.98
C SER A 904 -9.58 1.83 -17.75
N ALA A 905 -10.41 2.20 -16.77
CA ALA A 905 -10.01 2.87 -15.54
C ALA A 905 -8.98 2.08 -14.71
N SER A 906 -9.00 0.75 -14.78
CA SER A 906 -8.06 -0.11 -14.05
C SER A 906 -6.61 0.11 -14.50
N THR A 907 -6.40 0.55 -15.75
CA THR A 907 -5.06 0.85 -16.29
C THR A 907 -4.43 2.12 -15.68
N ALA A 908 -5.18 2.86 -14.85
CA ALA A 908 -4.70 4.01 -14.09
C ALA A 908 -3.91 3.64 -12.81
N GLU A 909 -3.91 2.36 -12.40
CA GLU A 909 -3.25 1.91 -11.18
C GLU A 909 -1.75 2.26 -11.16
N ALA A 910 -1.30 2.80 -10.02
CA ALA A 910 0.07 3.22 -9.77
C ALA A 910 0.95 2.04 -9.36
N ILE A 911 2.12 1.91 -9.99
CA ILE A 911 3.09 0.86 -9.68
C ILE A 911 4.10 1.42 -8.67
N GLU A 912 4.17 0.80 -7.49
CA GLU A 912 5.20 1.12 -6.49
C GLU A 912 6.59 0.69 -6.98
N ASP A 913 7.42 1.66 -7.38
CA ASP A 913 8.81 1.41 -7.74
C ASP A 913 9.63 1.06 -6.48
N THR A 914 9.97 -0.22 -6.31
CA THR A 914 10.90 -0.71 -5.26
C THR A 914 12.38 -0.36 -5.53
N LYS A 915 12.66 0.70 -6.30
CA LYS A 915 14.03 1.07 -6.71
C LYS A 915 14.34 2.57 -6.64
N TYR A 916 13.91 3.25 -5.58
CA TYR A 916 14.56 4.51 -5.19
C TYR A 916 15.37 4.30 -3.90
N SER A 917 16.70 4.31 -4.05
CA SER A 917 17.61 4.42 -2.91
C SER A 917 17.38 5.76 -2.23
N ARG A 918 17.28 5.77 -0.89
CA ARG A 918 16.98 6.95 -0.05
C ARG A 918 18.04 8.08 -0.08
N ASP A 919 19.02 8.04 -0.97
CA ASP A 919 20.20 8.92 -0.96
C ASP A 919 20.17 10.09 -1.96
N ASP A 920 19.12 10.27 -2.77
CA ASP A 920 19.09 11.31 -3.84
C ASP A 920 18.20 12.55 -3.54
N TRP A 921 17.77 12.74 -2.29
CA TRP A 921 16.91 13.88 -1.88
C TRP A 921 17.68 15.13 -1.40
N GLY A 922 19.02 15.14 -1.46
CA GLY A 922 19.84 16.29 -1.06
C GLY A 922 20.08 17.27 -2.21
N ALA A 923 19.73 18.55 -2.02
CA ALA A 923 20.18 19.62 -2.92
C ALA A 923 21.72 19.74 -2.85
N PRO A 924 22.46 19.69 -3.97
CA PRO A 924 23.91 19.84 -3.94
C PRO A 924 24.33 21.26 -3.52
N ASP A 925 25.37 21.38 -2.68
CA ASP A 925 25.91 22.67 -2.18
C ASP A 925 26.58 23.53 -3.26
N ASP A 926 26.78 22.99 -4.46
CA ASP A 926 27.51 23.64 -5.57
C ASP A 926 26.54 24.42 -6.50
N PRO A 927 26.70 25.74 -6.70
CA PRO A 927 25.76 26.58 -7.46
C PRO A 927 25.51 26.14 -8.90
N GLU A 928 26.51 25.59 -9.60
CA GLU A 928 26.34 25.14 -10.99
C GLU A 928 25.51 23.84 -11.05
N LYS A 929 25.77 22.89 -10.14
CA LYS A 929 24.99 21.65 -10.01
C LYS A 929 23.59 21.90 -9.46
N TYR A 930 23.43 22.88 -8.58
CA TYR A 930 22.14 23.33 -8.08
C TYR A 930 21.27 23.91 -9.20
N MET A 931 21.87 24.68 -10.12
CA MET A 931 21.18 25.21 -11.30
C MET A 931 20.85 24.11 -12.32
N GLU A 932 21.68 23.08 -12.43
CA GLU A 932 21.42 21.89 -13.25
C GLU A 932 20.30 21.02 -12.64
N TRP A 933 20.29 20.85 -11.31
CA TRP A 933 19.24 20.22 -10.52
C TRP A 933 17.90 20.98 -10.62
N LEU A 934 17.91 22.32 -10.53
CA LEU A 934 16.74 23.18 -10.73
C LEU A 934 16.22 23.16 -12.18
N ARG A 935 17.10 23.05 -13.18
CA ARG A 935 16.69 22.89 -14.59
C ARG A 935 16.06 21.52 -14.81
N LYS A 936 16.63 20.45 -14.25
CA LYS A 936 16.04 19.09 -14.27
C LYS A 936 14.65 19.06 -13.64
N ARG A 937 14.45 19.82 -12.55
CA ARG A 937 13.15 19.94 -11.87
C ARG A 937 12.13 20.81 -12.60
N ARG A 938 12.57 21.84 -13.33
CA ARG A 938 11.68 22.72 -14.12
C ARG A 938 11.33 22.17 -15.50
N SER A 939 12.17 21.32 -16.09
CA SER A 939 11.86 20.63 -17.34
C SER A 939 10.93 19.43 -17.16
N GLN A 940 10.79 18.91 -15.94
CA GLN A 940 9.82 17.87 -15.59
C GLN A 940 8.51 18.51 -15.10
N GLY A 941 7.66 18.94 -16.03
CA GLY A 941 6.26 19.24 -15.71
C GLY A 941 5.55 17.99 -15.19
N LEU A 942 4.94 18.08 -14.01
CA LEU A 942 3.95 17.15 -13.43
C LEU A 942 4.07 15.65 -13.81
N ARG A 943 5.25 15.03 -13.68
CA ARG A 943 5.35 13.56 -13.73
C ARG A 943 5.45 12.99 -12.32
N ARG A 944 4.36 12.31 -11.94
CA ARG A 944 4.17 11.56 -10.70
C ARG A 944 5.38 10.62 -10.47
N GLY A 945 5.82 10.47 -9.22
CA GLY A 945 6.96 9.62 -8.84
C GLY A 945 6.69 8.11 -8.94
N TYR A 946 5.66 7.71 -9.67
CA TYR A 946 5.23 6.33 -9.90
C TYR A 946 4.84 6.17 -11.39
N LYS A 947 5.05 4.98 -11.96
CA LYS A 947 4.56 4.65 -13.31
C LYS A 947 3.17 4.04 -13.21
N ARG A 948 2.26 4.32 -14.15
CA ARG A 948 0.97 3.62 -14.23
C ARG A 948 1.06 2.41 -15.15
N ILE A 949 0.09 1.51 -15.05
CA ILE A 949 -0.05 0.34 -15.93
C ILE A 949 -0.07 0.76 -17.40
N VAL A 950 -0.93 1.71 -17.77
CA VAL A 950 -1.03 2.26 -19.14
C VAL A 950 0.31 2.85 -19.65
N ASP A 951 1.14 3.39 -18.75
CA ASP A 951 2.42 3.97 -19.13
C ASP A 951 3.41 2.86 -19.54
N LEU A 952 3.39 1.71 -18.88
CA LEU A 952 4.18 0.54 -19.27
C LEU A 952 3.64 -0.17 -20.53
N GLU A 953 2.32 -0.19 -20.72
CA GLU A 953 1.71 -0.69 -21.96
C GLU A 953 2.14 0.12 -23.17
N LYS A 954 2.12 1.47 -23.06
CA LYS A 954 2.68 2.37 -24.06
C LYS A 954 4.17 2.09 -24.31
N GLU A 955 4.97 1.96 -23.25
CA GLU A 955 6.40 1.65 -23.38
C GLU A 955 6.62 0.34 -24.15
N GLY A 956 5.89 -0.73 -23.80
CA GLY A 956 5.99 -2.03 -24.49
C GLY A 956 5.52 -1.99 -25.94
N MET A 957 4.46 -1.22 -26.23
CA MET A 957 4.01 -0.97 -27.60
C MET A 957 5.08 -0.27 -28.45
N ILE A 958 5.75 0.75 -27.90
CA ILE A 958 6.82 1.47 -28.60
C ILE A 958 7.96 0.54 -28.99
N LEU A 959 8.41 -0.34 -28.06
CA LEU A 959 9.47 -1.30 -28.36
C LEU A 959 9.04 -2.34 -29.40
N LEU A 960 7.77 -2.74 -29.37
CA LEU A 960 7.20 -3.69 -30.33
C LEU A 960 7.05 -3.10 -31.74
N ILE A 961 6.65 -1.82 -31.84
CA ILE A 961 6.54 -1.11 -33.12
C ILE A 961 7.86 -1.15 -33.87
N GLU A 962 8.99 -0.85 -33.22
CA GLU A 962 10.29 -0.91 -33.89
C GLU A 962 10.63 -2.35 -34.35
N ALA A 963 10.24 -3.36 -33.58
CA ALA A 963 10.41 -4.76 -33.96
C ALA A 963 9.59 -5.12 -35.21
N LEU A 964 8.34 -4.65 -35.28
CA LEU A 964 7.43 -4.86 -36.42
C LEU A 964 7.90 -4.12 -37.67
N GLU A 965 8.34 -2.87 -37.53
CA GLU A 965 8.94 -2.07 -38.61
C GLU A 965 10.21 -2.72 -39.16
N THR A 966 10.99 -3.40 -38.30
CA THR A 966 12.16 -4.18 -38.73
C THR A 966 11.77 -5.42 -39.55
N LEU A 967 10.65 -6.07 -39.21
CA LEU A 967 10.16 -7.28 -39.90
C LEU A 967 9.39 -6.98 -41.19
N GLY A 968 8.73 -5.81 -41.26
CA GLY A 968 7.86 -5.42 -42.36
C GLY A 968 6.48 -6.10 -42.34
N ASP A 969 6.03 -6.59 -41.18
CA ASP A 969 4.70 -7.19 -41.02
C ASP A 969 3.61 -6.10 -41.00
N PHE A 970 2.41 -6.40 -41.50
CA PHE A 970 1.28 -5.46 -41.40
C PHE A 970 0.74 -5.47 -39.97
N TYR A 971 0.54 -4.30 -39.38
CA TYR A 971 0.02 -4.22 -38.02
C TYR A 971 -0.90 -3.02 -37.78
N GLY A 972 -1.96 -3.21 -37.00
CA GLY A 972 -2.84 -2.15 -36.50
C GLY A 972 -2.71 -1.99 -34.99
N ILE A 973 -2.88 -0.76 -34.49
CA ILE A 973 -2.89 -0.46 -33.06
C ILE A 973 -4.18 0.26 -32.71
N TYR A 974 -4.94 -0.37 -31.83
CA TYR A 974 -6.28 0.03 -31.43
C TYR A 974 -6.38 0.03 -29.91
N GLY A 975 -7.23 0.91 -29.38
CA GLY A 975 -7.58 0.97 -27.96
C GLY A 975 -9.09 0.85 -27.81
N PHE A 976 -9.57 0.37 -26.67
CA PHE A 976 -11.01 0.33 -26.40
C PHE A 976 -11.33 0.71 -24.96
N SER A 977 -12.53 1.26 -24.77
CA SER A 977 -13.13 1.52 -23.46
C SER A 977 -14.65 1.33 -23.55
N GLY A 978 -15.26 0.77 -22.51
CA GLY A 978 -16.69 0.49 -22.43
C GLY A 978 -17.42 1.52 -21.56
N TYR A 979 -18.54 2.02 -22.06
CA TYR A 979 -19.51 2.76 -21.27
C TYR A 979 -20.92 2.27 -21.64
N GLY A 980 -21.27 1.09 -21.12
CA GLY A 980 -22.55 0.47 -21.45
C GLY A 980 -22.61 -0.12 -22.86
N ARG A 981 -23.76 -0.70 -23.21
CA ARG A 981 -23.96 -1.33 -24.53
C ARG A 981 -24.10 -0.27 -25.64
N GLU A 982 -24.55 0.92 -25.30
CA GLU A 982 -24.79 2.03 -26.22
C GLU A 982 -23.52 2.81 -26.57
N ASN A 983 -22.43 2.66 -25.81
CA ASN A 983 -21.20 3.40 -26.08
C ASN A 983 -19.94 2.59 -25.75
N VAL A 984 -19.52 1.72 -26.69
CA VAL A 984 -18.19 1.12 -26.67
C VAL A 984 -17.26 1.98 -27.53
N GLU A 985 -16.35 2.71 -26.90
CA GLU A 985 -15.40 3.56 -27.60
C GLU A 985 -14.25 2.72 -28.16
N PHE A 986 -13.95 2.91 -29.45
CA PHE A 986 -12.87 2.23 -30.15
C PHE A 986 -11.92 3.27 -30.76
N PHE A 987 -10.72 3.35 -30.20
CA PHE A 987 -9.70 4.33 -30.58
C PHE A 987 -8.74 3.75 -31.61
N VAL A 988 -8.63 4.42 -32.75
CA VAL A 988 -7.67 4.08 -33.80
C VAL A 988 -6.42 4.94 -33.64
N MET A 989 -5.32 4.32 -33.17
CA MET A 989 -4.00 4.96 -33.16
C MET A 989 -3.32 4.79 -34.51
N LYS A 990 -3.35 3.58 -35.06
CA LYS A 990 -2.79 3.23 -36.38
C LYS A 990 -3.65 2.17 -37.06
N GLU A 991 -4.05 2.43 -38.30
CA GLU A 991 -4.71 1.41 -39.13
C GLU A 991 -3.72 0.35 -39.66
N ILE A 992 -4.21 -0.87 -39.94
CA ILE A 992 -3.36 -2.00 -40.35
C ILE A 992 -2.50 -1.68 -41.59
N GLU A 993 -3.08 -1.00 -42.58
CA GLU A 993 -2.42 -0.61 -43.83
C GLU A 993 -1.74 0.77 -43.78
N GLU A 994 -1.92 1.52 -42.68
CA GLU A 994 -1.29 2.84 -42.49
C GLU A 994 0.21 2.64 -42.28
N LYS A 995 1.06 3.45 -42.92
CA LYS A 995 2.51 3.41 -42.69
C LYS A 995 2.85 4.15 -41.42
N PHE A 996 3.83 3.66 -40.66
CA PHE A 996 4.29 4.35 -39.46
C PHE A 996 4.80 5.76 -39.79
N SER A 997 4.37 6.74 -39.01
CA SER A 997 4.67 8.16 -39.17
C SER A 997 4.83 8.82 -37.80
N PRO A 998 5.49 9.98 -37.70
CA PRO A 998 5.60 10.72 -36.44
C PRO A 998 4.23 11.10 -35.84
N GLU A 999 3.18 11.23 -36.65
CA GLU A 999 1.81 11.47 -36.17
C GLU A 999 1.31 10.29 -35.32
N ILE A 1000 1.62 9.05 -35.72
CA ILE A 1000 1.25 7.85 -34.95
C ILE A 1000 1.98 7.82 -33.60
N ALA A 1001 3.27 8.20 -33.58
CA ALA A 1001 4.03 8.32 -32.32
C ALA A 1001 3.36 9.32 -31.36
N ARG A 1002 2.88 10.47 -31.87
CA ARG A 1002 2.12 11.45 -31.09
C ARG A 1002 0.75 10.93 -30.65
N ARG A 1003 0.06 10.11 -31.46
CA ARG A 1003 -1.22 9.49 -31.06
C ARG A 1003 -1.08 8.52 -29.89
N ILE A 1004 0.04 7.78 -29.82
CA ILE A 1004 0.32 6.84 -28.73
C ILE A 1004 0.51 7.58 -27.39
N ASP A 1005 1.12 8.77 -27.40
CA ASP A 1005 1.31 9.59 -26.20
C ASP A 1005 -0.03 9.96 -25.52
N ARG A 1006 -1.07 10.22 -26.31
CA ARG A 1006 -2.41 10.58 -25.82
C ARG A 1006 -3.20 9.41 -25.21
N VAL A 1007 -2.70 8.19 -25.27
CA VAL A 1007 -3.37 7.03 -24.65
C VAL A 1007 -3.39 7.21 -23.13
N SER A 1008 -4.61 7.30 -22.60
CA SER A 1008 -4.92 7.46 -21.18
C SER A 1008 -6.04 6.51 -20.75
N PRO A 1009 -6.11 6.16 -19.45
CA PRO A 1009 -7.23 5.40 -18.89
C PRO A 1009 -8.54 6.18 -19.02
N LEU A 1010 -9.64 5.48 -19.31
CA LEU A 1010 -11.00 5.98 -19.52
C LEU A 1010 -11.99 5.16 -18.66
N HIS A 1011 -13.15 4.78 -19.20
CA HIS A 1011 -14.29 4.18 -18.50
C HIS A 1011 -14.09 2.67 -18.18
N ALA A 1012 -15.06 1.80 -18.47
CA ALA A 1012 -15.05 0.38 -18.12
C ALA A 1012 -14.49 -0.51 -19.27
N THR A 1013 -14.65 -1.84 -19.16
CA THR A 1013 -14.04 -2.86 -20.04
C THR A 1013 -15.10 -3.75 -20.70
N ARG A 1014 -15.60 -3.37 -21.89
CA ARG A 1014 -16.50 -4.21 -22.73
C ARG A 1014 -15.79 -4.86 -23.91
N MET A 1015 -15.06 -5.95 -23.66
CA MET A 1015 -14.15 -6.56 -24.65
C MET A 1015 -14.84 -7.19 -25.86
N GLY A 1016 -15.99 -7.86 -25.70
CA GLY A 1016 -16.63 -8.64 -26.77
C GLY A 1016 -16.89 -7.85 -28.06
N PRO A 1017 -17.60 -6.71 -28.02
CA PRO A 1017 -17.82 -5.85 -29.18
C PRO A 1017 -16.52 -5.28 -29.78
N ALA A 1018 -15.54 -4.91 -28.95
CA ALA A 1018 -14.24 -4.40 -29.40
C ALA A 1018 -13.44 -5.47 -30.16
N ILE A 1019 -13.44 -6.71 -29.67
CA ILE A 1019 -12.84 -7.87 -30.35
C ILE A 1019 -13.54 -8.09 -31.69
N ARG A 1020 -14.87 -8.15 -31.71
CA ARG A 1020 -15.67 -8.33 -32.94
C ARG A 1020 -15.39 -7.23 -33.98
N HIS A 1021 -15.23 -6.00 -33.53
CA HIS A 1021 -14.86 -4.89 -34.39
C HIS A 1021 -13.44 -5.04 -34.95
N THR A 1022 -12.48 -5.42 -34.11
CA THR A 1022 -11.08 -5.61 -34.52
C THR A 1022 -10.91 -6.75 -35.52
N ILE A 1023 -11.58 -7.89 -35.29
CA ILE A 1023 -11.49 -9.04 -36.20
C ILE A 1023 -12.12 -8.74 -37.57
N LYS A 1024 -13.15 -7.89 -37.63
CA LYS A 1024 -13.75 -7.42 -38.88
C LYS A 1024 -12.81 -6.49 -39.66
N LYS A 1025 -11.95 -5.73 -38.97
CA LYS A 1025 -10.86 -4.97 -39.61
C LYS A 1025 -9.78 -5.92 -40.15
N LEU A 1026 -9.39 -6.92 -39.37
CA LEU A 1026 -8.42 -7.95 -39.81
C LEU A 1026 -8.91 -8.80 -40.99
N GLU A 1027 -10.21 -9.10 -41.05
CA GLU A 1027 -10.82 -9.88 -42.13
C GLU A 1027 -10.70 -9.18 -43.50
N LYS A 1028 -10.69 -7.84 -43.51
CA LYS A 1028 -10.52 -7.04 -44.74
C LYS A 1028 -9.10 -7.13 -45.32
N VAL A 1029 -8.12 -7.55 -44.52
CA VAL A 1029 -6.71 -7.64 -44.92
C VAL A 1029 -6.43 -9.02 -45.50
N GLU A 1030 -5.94 -9.07 -46.73
CA GLU A 1030 -5.49 -10.29 -47.38
C GLU A 1030 -4.08 -10.67 -46.89
N ALA A 1031 -4.00 -11.33 -45.73
CA ALA A 1031 -2.76 -11.92 -45.20
C ALA A 1031 -2.94 -13.42 -44.93
N LYS A 1032 -1.89 -14.23 -45.16
CA LYS A 1032 -1.91 -15.68 -44.91
C LYS A 1032 -2.14 -16.05 -43.44
N SER A 1033 -1.55 -15.29 -42.52
CA SER A 1033 -1.74 -15.49 -41.07
C SER A 1033 -2.20 -14.18 -40.43
N ARG A 1034 -3.28 -14.24 -39.66
CA ARG A 1034 -3.85 -13.09 -38.95
C ARG A 1034 -3.81 -13.31 -37.44
N PHE A 1035 -3.33 -12.34 -36.68
CA PHE A 1035 -3.24 -12.43 -35.22
C PHE A 1035 -3.94 -11.26 -34.54
N LEU A 1036 -4.61 -11.53 -33.42
CA LEU A 1036 -5.18 -10.53 -32.51
C LEU A 1036 -4.43 -10.62 -31.19
N PHE A 1037 -3.74 -9.56 -30.79
CA PHE A 1037 -3.12 -9.43 -29.49
C PHE A 1037 -3.97 -8.53 -28.60
N LEU A 1038 -4.63 -9.11 -27.61
CA LEU A 1038 -5.36 -8.38 -26.58
C LEU A 1038 -4.43 -8.17 -25.38
N ILE A 1039 -4.22 -6.91 -25.00
CA ILE A 1039 -3.45 -6.53 -23.82
C ILE A 1039 -4.42 -5.84 -22.87
N SER A 1040 -4.66 -6.46 -21.72
CA SER A 1040 -5.60 -5.95 -20.71
C SER A 1040 -5.12 -6.34 -19.32
N ASP A 1041 -5.31 -5.44 -18.37
CA ASP A 1041 -4.92 -5.61 -16.98
C ASP A 1041 -5.86 -6.52 -16.18
N GLY A 1042 -7.01 -6.95 -16.73
CA GLY A 1042 -7.98 -7.69 -15.93
C GLY A 1042 -9.21 -8.26 -16.63
N ARG A 1043 -10.21 -8.61 -15.81
CA ARG A 1043 -11.45 -9.28 -16.22
C ARG A 1043 -12.39 -8.32 -16.96
N PRO A 1044 -13.13 -8.77 -17.99
CA PRO A 1044 -14.16 -7.95 -18.63
C PRO A 1044 -15.24 -7.50 -17.63
N GLN A 1045 -15.52 -6.20 -17.56
CA GLN A 1045 -16.50 -5.60 -16.65
C GLN A 1045 -17.01 -4.28 -17.24
N ASP A 1046 -18.33 -4.12 -17.38
CA ASP A 1046 -18.96 -2.93 -17.97
C ASP A 1046 -20.42 -2.76 -17.47
N ARG A 1047 -20.95 -1.54 -17.60
CA ARG A 1047 -22.33 -1.18 -17.28
C ARG A 1047 -23.32 -2.01 -18.11
N GLY A 1048 -24.37 -2.52 -17.47
CA GLY A 1048 -25.39 -3.35 -18.12
C GLY A 1048 -25.08 -4.86 -18.19
N TYR A 1049 -23.93 -5.32 -17.68
CA TYR A 1049 -23.75 -6.75 -17.33
C TYR A 1049 -24.43 -7.13 -16.00
N SER A 1050 -24.84 -6.14 -15.21
CA SER A 1050 -25.45 -6.31 -13.88
C SER A 1050 -26.95 -6.55 -13.96
N ARG A 1051 -27.35 -7.81 -13.77
CA ARG A 1051 -28.59 -8.15 -13.07
C ARG A 1051 -28.26 -9.16 -11.98
N GLU A 1052 -28.49 -8.74 -10.74
CA GLU A 1052 -28.59 -9.56 -9.52
C GLU A 1052 -27.46 -10.60 -9.34
N GLY A 1053 -26.32 -10.20 -8.76
CA GLY A 1053 -25.46 -11.07 -7.95
C GLY A 1053 -24.76 -12.26 -8.64
N VAL A 1054 -24.97 -12.47 -9.95
CA VAL A 1054 -24.32 -13.50 -10.78
C VAL A 1054 -23.72 -12.83 -12.03
N GLU A 1055 -22.78 -11.91 -11.78
CA GLU A 1055 -22.45 -10.81 -12.71
C GLU A 1055 -21.11 -11.01 -13.45
N LYS A 1056 -20.18 -11.80 -12.90
CA LYS A 1056 -18.82 -11.97 -13.46
C LYS A 1056 -18.73 -13.02 -14.58
N GLU A 1057 -19.63 -14.00 -14.60
CA GLU A 1057 -19.61 -15.05 -15.61
C GLU A 1057 -20.14 -14.59 -16.97
N TYR A 1058 -21.03 -13.58 -17.01
CA TYR A 1058 -21.65 -13.13 -18.26
C TYR A 1058 -20.62 -12.53 -19.22
N ALA A 1059 -19.87 -11.53 -18.75
CA ALA A 1059 -18.88 -10.81 -19.54
C ALA A 1059 -17.74 -11.73 -20.02
N VAL A 1060 -17.32 -12.68 -19.17
CA VAL A 1060 -16.33 -13.72 -19.53
C VAL A 1060 -16.85 -14.62 -20.66
N ASN A 1061 -18.13 -15.02 -20.61
CA ASN A 1061 -18.71 -15.89 -21.64
C ASN A 1061 -18.96 -15.15 -22.97
N ASP A 1062 -19.36 -13.87 -22.97
CA ASP A 1062 -19.45 -13.10 -24.22
C ASP A 1062 -18.06 -12.91 -24.85
N THR A 1063 -17.06 -12.56 -24.05
CA THR A 1063 -15.68 -12.40 -24.51
C THR A 1063 -15.11 -13.71 -25.05
N LYS A 1064 -15.33 -14.83 -24.35
CA LYS A 1064 -15.01 -16.19 -24.84
C LYS A 1064 -15.63 -16.44 -26.22
N LYS A 1065 -16.90 -16.06 -26.40
CA LYS A 1065 -17.60 -16.25 -27.66
C LYS A 1065 -16.99 -15.40 -28.79
N ALA A 1066 -16.67 -14.14 -28.52
CA ALA A 1066 -15.98 -13.26 -29.47
C ALA A 1066 -14.60 -13.79 -29.90
N LEU A 1067 -13.84 -14.38 -28.97
CA LEU A 1067 -12.54 -15.01 -29.27
C LEU A 1067 -12.70 -16.30 -30.10
N GLN A 1068 -13.72 -17.10 -29.82
CA GLN A 1068 -14.06 -18.27 -30.65
C GLN A 1068 -14.49 -17.86 -32.06
N GLU A 1069 -15.23 -16.75 -32.20
CA GLU A 1069 -15.57 -16.16 -33.49
C GLU A 1069 -14.32 -15.76 -34.27
N ALA A 1070 -13.35 -15.10 -33.63
CA ALA A 1070 -12.05 -14.77 -34.22
C ALA A 1070 -11.34 -16.01 -34.78
N LYS A 1071 -11.26 -17.09 -33.99
CA LYS A 1071 -10.65 -18.35 -34.40
C LYS A 1071 -11.40 -19.00 -35.57
N SER A 1072 -12.73 -18.91 -35.60
CA SER A 1072 -13.55 -19.49 -36.67
C SER A 1072 -13.31 -18.85 -38.04
N ILE A 1073 -12.94 -17.56 -38.07
CA ILE A 1073 -12.61 -16.82 -39.30
C ILE A 1073 -11.11 -16.83 -39.63
N GLY A 1074 -10.32 -17.65 -38.92
CA GLY A 1074 -8.88 -17.80 -39.16
C GLY A 1074 -8.01 -16.69 -38.58
N VAL A 1075 -8.49 -15.94 -37.60
CA VAL A 1075 -7.69 -15.03 -36.77
C VAL A 1075 -7.26 -15.77 -35.50
N THR A 1076 -5.97 -15.78 -35.19
CA THR A 1076 -5.44 -16.41 -33.97
C THR A 1076 -5.39 -15.37 -32.84
N PRO A 1077 -6.26 -15.46 -31.82
CA PRO A 1077 -6.19 -14.56 -30.68
C PRO A 1077 -5.12 -15.00 -29.69
N PHE A 1078 -4.45 -14.02 -29.10
CA PHE A 1078 -3.52 -14.15 -27.99
C PHE A 1078 -3.83 -13.05 -26.97
N CYS A 1079 -3.94 -13.44 -25.71
CA CYS A 1079 -4.26 -12.49 -24.64
C CYS A 1079 -3.12 -12.44 -23.62
N LEU A 1080 -2.67 -11.23 -23.32
CA LEU A 1080 -1.67 -10.94 -22.31
C LEU A 1080 -2.36 -10.21 -21.16
N THR A 1081 -2.30 -10.77 -19.95
CA THR A 1081 -2.82 -10.11 -18.75
C THR A 1081 -1.76 -9.97 -17.67
N VAL A 1082 -1.94 -8.96 -16.82
CA VAL A 1082 -1.01 -8.64 -15.73
C VAL A 1082 -1.61 -8.90 -14.34
N ASP A 1083 -2.86 -9.36 -14.30
CA ASP A 1083 -3.52 -9.79 -13.08
C ASP A 1083 -2.90 -11.09 -12.53
N LYS A 1084 -2.41 -11.06 -11.29
CA LYS A 1084 -1.86 -12.25 -10.60
C LYS A 1084 -2.91 -13.35 -10.42
N GLN A 1085 -4.19 -12.99 -10.32
CA GLN A 1085 -5.34 -13.91 -10.28
C GLN A 1085 -5.87 -14.24 -11.69
N GLY A 1086 -5.14 -13.80 -12.73
CA GLY A 1086 -5.38 -14.00 -14.16
C GLY A 1086 -5.74 -15.43 -14.55
N HIS A 1087 -5.02 -16.39 -13.98
CA HIS A 1087 -5.06 -17.79 -14.41
C HIS A 1087 -6.46 -18.42 -14.38
N ASP A 1088 -7.29 -18.08 -13.40
CA ASP A 1088 -8.59 -18.75 -13.20
C ASP A 1088 -9.64 -18.36 -14.25
N TYR A 1089 -9.74 -17.06 -14.57
CA TYR A 1089 -10.71 -16.60 -15.57
C TYR A 1089 -10.15 -16.64 -16.99
N MET A 1090 -8.84 -16.41 -17.18
CA MET A 1090 -8.21 -16.51 -18.50
C MET A 1090 -8.36 -17.92 -19.06
N LYS A 1091 -8.23 -18.95 -18.23
CA LYS A 1091 -8.49 -20.33 -18.64
C LYS A 1091 -9.92 -20.53 -19.14
N ASN A 1092 -10.90 -19.94 -18.45
CA ASN A 1092 -12.31 -20.04 -18.86
C ASN A 1092 -12.58 -19.24 -20.15
N MET A 1093 -12.01 -18.04 -20.27
CA MET A 1093 -12.18 -17.11 -21.39
C MET A 1093 -11.48 -17.58 -22.67
N MET A 1094 -10.24 -18.05 -22.54
CA MET A 1094 -9.38 -18.43 -23.66
C MET A 1094 -9.58 -19.89 -24.09
N ASP A 1095 -10.17 -20.73 -23.23
CA ASP A 1095 -10.50 -22.12 -23.55
C ASP A 1095 -9.27 -22.93 -24.00
N ASP A 1096 -9.11 -23.19 -25.30
CA ASP A 1096 -7.97 -23.87 -25.91
C ASP A 1096 -6.97 -22.92 -26.62
N MET A 1097 -7.13 -21.61 -26.45
CA MET A 1097 -6.32 -20.56 -27.07
C MET A 1097 -5.16 -20.12 -26.15
N SER A 1098 -4.07 -19.64 -26.75
CA SER A 1098 -2.86 -19.26 -26.02
C SER A 1098 -3.03 -17.93 -25.27
N TYR A 1099 -2.60 -17.89 -24.02
CA TYR A 1099 -2.55 -16.68 -23.21
C TYR A 1099 -1.32 -16.67 -22.30
N GLU A 1100 -0.99 -15.50 -21.77
CA GLU A 1100 0.09 -15.35 -20.80
C GLU A 1100 -0.34 -14.41 -19.67
N VAL A 1101 0.08 -14.77 -18.46
CA VAL A 1101 -0.13 -13.99 -17.24
C VAL A 1101 1.26 -13.55 -16.75
N LEU A 1102 1.49 -12.24 -16.70
CA LEU A 1102 2.76 -11.68 -16.22
C LEU A 1102 2.72 -11.43 -14.71
N ASP A 1103 3.66 -12.03 -13.98
CA ASP A 1103 3.78 -11.84 -12.52
C ASP A 1103 4.17 -10.40 -12.12
N ASN A 1104 4.80 -9.67 -13.04
CA ASN A 1104 5.27 -8.31 -12.85
C ASN A 1104 5.13 -7.50 -14.14
N ILE A 1105 4.36 -6.42 -14.07
CA ILE A 1105 4.09 -5.54 -15.20
C ILE A 1105 5.32 -4.82 -15.75
N ALA A 1106 6.36 -4.60 -14.92
CA ALA A 1106 7.60 -3.99 -15.35
C ALA A 1106 8.37 -4.83 -16.40
N LEU A 1107 8.00 -6.10 -16.58
CA LEU A 1107 8.56 -6.98 -17.60
C LEU A 1107 7.83 -6.90 -18.95
N LEU A 1108 6.68 -6.22 -19.02
CA LEU A 1108 5.88 -6.12 -20.24
C LEU A 1108 6.68 -5.56 -21.43
N PRO A 1109 7.51 -4.50 -21.28
CA PRO A 1109 8.27 -3.98 -22.42
C PRO A 1109 9.29 -4.96 -23.02
N SER A 1110 9.90 -5.83 -22.20
CA SER A 1110 10.84 -6.83 -22.72
C SER A 1110 10.16 -8.11 -23.20
N ARG A 1111 9.06 -8.52 -22.55
CA ARG A 1111 8.36 -9.77 -22.88
C ARG A 1111 7.54 -9.68 -24.14
N LEU A 1112 6.85 -8.57 -24.38
CA LEU A 1112 5.92 -8.49 -25.49
C LEU A 1112 6.56 -8.76 -26.88
N PRO A 1113 7.76 -8.23 -27.20
CA PRO A 1113 8.48 -8.60 -28.42
C PRO A 1113 8.89 -10.09 -28.46
N GLU A 1114 9.29 -10.69 -27.34
CA GLU A 1114 9.64 -12.12 -27.28
C GLU A 1114 8.44 -13.01 -27.61
N LEU A 1115 7.24 -12.65 -27.12
CA LEU A 1115 6.01 -13.39 -27.36
C LEU A 1115 5.54 -13.29 -28.79
N TYR A 1116 5.60 -12.08 -29.37
CA TYR A 1116 5.33 -11.88 -30.78
C TYR A 1116 6.19 -12.79 -31.66
N LYS A 1117 7.49 -12.88 -31.34
CA LYS A 1117 8.42 -13.78 -32.00
C LYS A 1117 8.07 -15.25 -31.81
N ALA A 1118 7.72 -15.68 -30.60
CA ALA A 1118 7.35 -17.07 -30.34
C ALA A 1118 6.11 -17.51 -31.13
N LEU A 1119 5.10 -16.65 -31.22
CA LEU A 1119 3.81 -16.97 -31.83
C LEU A 1119 3.80 -16.88 -33.36
N THR A 1120 4.61 -16.00 -33.95
CA THR A 1120 4.68 -15.82 -35.42
C THR A 1120 5.74 -16.70 -36.11
N MET A 1121 6.44 -17.55 -35.34
CA MET A 1121 7.49 -18.46 -35.83
C MET A 1121 7.14 -19.94 -35.76
N THR A 1122 6.06 -20.31 -35.05
CA THR A 1122 5.47 -21.65 -35.05
C THR A 1122 4.66 -21.87 -36.31
#